data_AF-A0A1C4UIK8-F1
#
_entry.id   AF-A0A1C4UIK8-F1
#
_cell.length_a   1.000
_cell.length_b   1.000
_cell.length_c   1.000
_cell.angle_alpha   90.00
_cell.angle_beta   90.00
_cell.angle_gamma   90.00
#
_symmetry.space_group_name_H-M   'P 1'
#
loop_
_entity.id
_entity.type
_entity.pdbx_description
1 polymer ?
#
loop_
_entity_poly.entity_id
_entity_poly.type
_entity_poly.pdbx_seq_one_letter_code
_entity_poly.pdbx_strand_id
1 'polypeptide(L)'
;MTTLRADLHIGGVIVAVPIDFMVLGPLEVRAGGRRVELGGERQRRLLAGLLLRHGQLVSAADLIAIAWSGDPPATARNQIHSGIWQLRRTLDRYGAAHLLDGERANYRLRVDAGQLDLARFKDAVSEGRRLVALDDKRKAAVVLRQAVSMWRGPALADLNGIVLEREAAVLEEMRIAVLEECLECELTFGGGAAVVAELTDLVARHPLRERLAAMLMTGLYQSGRQAEAIEAYQRVAATLADELGVDPGDELRKRYEAILRQDRALDPSARSEGVTLAPDTGATPVRPAQLPMQGALFVGRSASLAELDAALATDPTDQPHPTVLSIVGHAGVGKTALAVRWAHRVRDRFPDGQLFVNLDGFGPDGTTALKPTDVLRDFLEALHVPPDRIPPGLNAQVGLYRSVLADRRVLVVLDNARDAAQVRPLLPGNPSCLVVVTSRNRLTGLVVNEGAQPVALGMLTEVEAHELLTRRLGVARVVRDAGAVDQIIRRCAGLPLALAIVAARAATDAQLSIEVLASRLGSGGDLDVLAGDDPRSDLRTVLSGSYRALSPEHARLFRLLGLHHGLEMAVSTCASLAGLPLDQTSRLLADLVAVHMVERRSTDRYALHDLLRAYARELVDVHETERDLRAARHRMLDHYLHTAHVADRLIYPHRRDSIDLAAPQPGVTTEILNGSDAAFAWYTHERRALVTAVDMAASNGFDSHAWQLGWTLTTFLNRCGWWHEWAAVEATGLVAAQRLKDRRAEARCHRGLANAHTRLGHYERARQHHGSALKLYVEIRDRTGQAQVHSNLSWLAERQGSYRDALAHAEQMLHLHRHAGPESGEASALNAVGWYHSLLGDHTRALDYCGRAVALMQRLGDLHGEAYVWDSLAHVHHQRGDHAQALSCGRRAVNLSAEVGETTLQASALARLGDTYEAAGDLAAAWKVWHQALDVYDGRDEVQAAVIREKLKVSIYGS
;
A
#
# COMPACT_ATOMS: atom_id res chain seq x y z
N MET A 1 -21.28 18.78 -15.55
CA MET A 1 -22.68 18.74 -16.02
C MET A 1 -22.86 17.61 -17.03
N THR A 2 -23.13 16.38 -16.58
CA THR A 2 -24.01 15.40 -17.24
C THR A 2 -24.17 14.24 -16.25
N THR A 3 -25.21 14.28 -15.43
CA THR A 3 -25.56 13.19 -14.50
C THR A 3 -26.70 12.39 -15.11
N LEU A 4 -26.46 11.09 -15.28
CA LEU A 4 -27.39 10.10 -15.77
C LEU A 4 -28.71 10.13 -14.97
N ARG A 5 -29.83 10.30 -15.68
CA ARG A 5 -31.17 9.95 -15.22
C ARG A 5 -31.26 8.43 -15.17
N ALA A 6 -31.48 7.86 -13.98
CA ALA A 6 -31.89 6.48 -13.84
C ALA A 6 -33.43 6.45 -13.80
N ASP A 7 -33.99 5.79 -14.81
CA ASP A 7 -35.40 5.45 -14.94
C ASP A 7 -35.84 4.53 -13.80
N LEU A 8 -36.85 4.97 -13.07
CA LEU A 8 -37.83 4.11 -12.39
C LEU A 8 -39.20 4.73 -12.67
N HIS A 9 -39.69 4.49 -13.89
CA HIS A 9 -41.10 4.62 -14.23
C HIS A 9 -41.60 3.25 -14.66
N ILE A 10 -42.13 2.51 -13.68
CA ILE A 10 -42.96 1.34 -13.93
C ILE A 10 -44.32 1.63 -13.29
N GLY A 11 -45.32 1.79 -14.15
CA GLY A 11 -46.77 1.73 -13.91
C GLY A 11 -47.32 2.13 -12.53
N GLY A 12 -47.87 3.34 -12.43
CA GLY A 12 -49.22 3.59 -11.87
C GLY A 12 -49.57 3.15 -10.44
N VAL A 13 -48.64 2.65 -9.64
CA VAL A 13 -48.81 2.37 -8.21
C VAL A 13 -47.59 2.93 -7.50
N ILE A 14 -47.79 3.99 -6.70
CA ILE A 14 -46.76 4.50 -5.79
C ILE A 14 -46.55 3.41 -4.74
N VAL A 15 -45.59 2.52 -4.94
CA VAL A 15 -45.10 1.65 -3.88
C VAL A 15 -44.41 2.57 -2.88
N ALA A 16 -45.06 2.82 -1.75
CA ALA A 16 -44.50 3.65 -0.69
C ALA A 16 -43.17 3.04 -0.23
N VAL A 17 -42.07 3.68 -0.61
CA VAL A 17 -40.74 3.27 -0.19
C VAL A 17 -40.62 3.63 1.29
N PRO A 18 -40.28 2.70 2.20
CA PRO A 18 -40.15 3.02 3.62
C PRO A 18 -39.07 4.09 3.81
N ILE A 19 -39.44 5.18 4.49
CA ILE A 19 -38.56 6.30 4.81
C ILE A 19 -38.17 6.25 6.29
N ASP A 20 -36.86 6.27 6.54
CA ASP A 20 -36.28 6.38 7.87
C ASP A 20 -35.65 7.78 8.05
N PHE A 21 -36.01 8.43 9.15
CA PHE A 21 -35.43 9.68 9.63
C PHE A 21 -34.47 9.39 10.78
N MET A 22 -33.31 10.01 10.70
CA MET A 22 -32.15 9.66 11.48
C MET A 22 -31.55 10.93 12.12
N VAL A 23 -31.85 11.17 13.41
CA VAL A 23 -31.41 12.37 14.17
C VAL A 23 -30.47 12.05 15.34
N LEU A 24 -30.32 10.79 15.73
CA LEU A 24 -29.37 10.34 16.78
C LEU A 24 -27.94 10.22 16.21
N GLY A 25 -27.43 11.32 15.66
CA GLY A 25 -26.18 11.43 14.91
C GLY A 25 -26.30 12.55 13.88
N PRO A 26 -25.40 12.64 12.88
CA PRO A 26 -25.60 13.53 11.74
C PRO A 26 -26.96 13.31 11.08
N LEU A 27 -27.65 14.39 10.68
CA LEU A 27 -28.98 14.33 10.09
C LEU A 27 -28.95 13.53 8.78
N GLU A 28 -29.69 12.42 8.78
CA GLU A 28 -29.82 11.54 7.64
C GLU A 28 -31.30 11.21 7.38
N VAL A 29 -31.67 11.06 6.10
CA VAL A 29 -32.95 10.53 5.67
C VAL A 29 -32.66 9.42 4.69
N ARG A 30 -33.26 8.24 4.88
CA ARG A 30 -33.11 7.09 3.99
C ARG A 30 -34.44 6.68 3.41
N ALA A 31 -34.51 6.44 2.12
CA ALA A 31 -35.66 5.84 1.45
C ALA A 31 -35.24 4.49 0.87
N GLY A 32 -35.81 3.39 1.37
CA GLY A 32 -35.49 2.03 0.90
C GLY A 32 -34.02 1.68 1.14
N GLY A 33 -33.45 2.16 2.25
CA GLY A 33 -32.03 1.96 2.60
C GLY A 33 -31.04 2.90 1.91
N ARG A 34 -31.46 3.73 0.94
CA ARG A 34 -30.58 4.71 0.26
C ARG A 34 -30.71 6.10 0.86
N ARG A 35 -29.59 6.79 1.02
CA ARG A 35 -29.54 8.16 1.54
C ARG A 35 -30.21 9.15 0.57
N VAL A 36 -31.09 9.99 1.10
CA VAL A 36 -31.78 11.07 0.37
C VAL A 36 -30.94 12.33 0.43
N GLU A 37 -30.70 12.96 -0.72
CA GLU A 37 -30.05 14.27 -0.81
C GLU A 37 -31.02 15.36 -0.34
N LEU A 38 -30.89 15.74 0.94
CA LEU A 38 -31.49 16.95 1.49
C LEU A 38 -30.72 18.15 0.93
N GLY A 39 -31.43 19.20 0.50
CA GLY A 39 -30.78 20.37 -0.08
C GLY A 39 -29.97 21.20 0.94
N GLY A 40 -29.86 22.51 0.71
CA GLY A 40 -28.96 23.37 1.48
C GLY A 40 -29.18 23.34 3.00
N GLU A 41 -28.19 23.78 3.76
CA GLU A 41 -28.13 23.74 5.23
C GLU A 41 -29.43 24.21 5.92
N ARG A 42 -30.06 25.26 5.38
CA ARG A 42 -31.33 25.79 5.92
C ARG A 42 -32.48 24.78 5.86
N GLN A 43 -32.60 24.02 4.79
CA GLN A 43 -33.63 22.97 4.68
C GLN A 43 -33.38 21.85 5.69
N ARG A 44 -32.10 21.49 5.88
CA ARG A 44 -31.69 20.48 6.86
C ARG A 44 -32.03 20.92 8.29
N ARG A 45 -31.74 22.18 8.65
CA ARG A 45 -32.11 22.77 9.96
C ARG A 45 -33.62 22.75 10.19
N LEU A 46 -34.41 23.13 9.18
CA LEU A 46 -35.88 23.10 9.28
C LEU A 46 -36.42 21.68 9.48
N LEU A 47 -35.88 20.71 8.74
CA LEU A 47 -36.25 19.31 8.89
C LEU A 47 -35.89 18.77 10.28
N ALA A 48 -34.68 19.06 10.77
CA ALA A 48 -34.27 18.68 12.14
C ALA A 48 -35.21 19.27 13.20
N GLY A 49 -35.55 20.56 13.07
CA GLY A 49 -36.49 21.23 13.97
C GLY A 49 -37.87 20.58 14.03
N LEU A 50 -38.40 20.15 12.87
CA LEU A 50 -39.67 19.45 12.75
C LEU A 50 -39.61 18.01 13.26
N LEU A 51 -38.48 17.31 13.07
CA LEU A 51 -38.29 15.93 13.55
C LEU A 51 -38.16 15.86 15.08
N LEU A 52 -37.43 16.81 15.69
CA LEU A 52 -37.34 16.91 17.16
C LEU A 52 -38.70 17.17 17.82
N ARG A 53 -39.61 17.82 17.09
CA ARG A 53 -40.99 18.12 17.48
C ARG A 53 -42.01 17.32 16.67
N HIS A 54 -41.68 16.06 16.34
CA HIS A 54 -42.54 15.23 15.49
C HIS A 54 -43.98 15.18 16.02
N GLY A 55 -44.97 15.15 15.13
CA GLY A 55 -46.38 15.13 15.50
C GLY A 55 -46.92 16.43 16.13
N GLN A 56 -46.09 17.42 16.44
CA GLN A 56 -46.50 18.71 17.01
C GLN A 56 -46.56 19.80 15.92
N LEU A 57 -47.43 20.80 16.12
CA LEU A 57 -47.46 22.00 15.28
C LEU A 57 -46.34 22.94 15.70
N VAL A 58 -45.41 23.21 14.79
CA VAL A 58 -44.29 24.14 14.98
C VAL A 58 -44.61 25.45 14.28
N SER A 59 -44.49 26.56 15.00
CA SER A 59 -44.82 27.88 14.45
C SER A 59 -43.77 28.37 13.46
N ALA A 60 -44.16 29.25 12.53
CA ALA A 60 -43.19 29.92 11.67
C ALA A 60 -42.13 30.71 12.46
N ALA A 61 -42.47 31.24 13.64
CA ALA A 61 -41.52 31.95 14.50
C ALA A 61 -40.44 31.00 15.06
N ASP A 62 -40.84 29.81 15.51
CA ASP A 62 -39.90 28.80 16.02
C ASP A 62 -38.99 28.26 14.90
N LEU A 63 -39.56 28.04 13.70
CA LEU A 63 -38.77 27.64 12.53
C LEU A 63 -37.78 28.72 12.09
N ILE A 64 -38.11 30.00 12.25
CA ILE A 64 -37.17 31.10 12.03
C ILE A 64 -36.03 31.02 13.05
N ALA A 65 -36.34 30.84 14.34
CA ALA A 65 -35.32 30.70 15.37
C ALA A 65 -34.40 29.47 15.15
N ILE A 66 -34.92 28.40 14.55
CA ILE A 66 -34.15 27.20 14.21
C ILE A 66 -33.29 27.40 12.95
N ALA A 67 -33.81 28.09 11.94
CA ALA A 67 -33.12 28.28 10.67
C ALA A 67 -32.01 29.34 10.73
N TRP A 68 -32.14 30.36 11.59
CA TRP A 68 -31.18 31.46 11.73
C TRP A 68 -30.53 31.48 13.11
N SER A 69 -29.20 31.54 13.12
CA SER A 69 -28.37 31.61 14.34
C SER A 69 -28.16 33.05 14.85
N GLY A 70 -28.73 34.05 14.18
CA GLY A 70 -28.61 35.49 14.46
C GLY A 70 -29.84 36.26 13.97
N ASP A 71 -29.74 37.57 13.70
CA ASP A 71 -30.89 38.38 13.30
C ASP A 71 -31.51 37.90 11.97
N PRO A 72 -32.79 37.47 11.98
CA PRO A 72 -33.44 36.97 10.78
C PRO A 72 -33.75 38.13 9.80
N PRO A 73 -33.59 37.93 8.48
CA PRO A 73 -33.91 38.95 7.50
C PRO A 73 -35.42 39.24 7.48
N ALA A 74 -35.82 40.44 7.06
CA ALA A 74 -37.24 40.82 6.94
C ALA A 74 -38.07 39.85 6.05
N THR A 75 -37.42 39.10 5.16
CA THR A 75 -38.02 38.09 4.29
C THR A 75 -38.03 36.66 4.88
N ALA A 76 -37.65 36.48 6.16
CA ALA A 76 -37.49 35.16 6.78
C ALA A 76 -38.75 34.28 6.68
N ARG A 77 -39.95 34.85 6.90
CA ARG A 77 -41.22 34.11 6.73
C ARG A 77 -41.38 33.53 5.33
N ASN A 78 -41.13 34.33 4.29
CA ASN A 78 -41.21 33.86 2.89
C ASN A 78 -40.17 32.78 2.59
N GLN A 79 -38.97 32.89 3.20
CA GLN A 79 -37.92 31.89 3.05
C GLN A 79 -38.25 30.57 3.77
N ILE A 80 -38.97 30.59 4.90
CA ILE A 80 -39.52 29.38 5.53
C ILE A 80 -40.54 28.72 4.62
N HIS A 81 -41.49 29.47 4.06
CA HIS A 81 -42.47 28.92 3.11
C HIS A 81 -41.78 28.24 1.92
N SER A 82 -40.75 28.86 1.35
CA SER A 82 -39.96 28.28 0.26
C SER A 82 -39.20 27.02 0.68
N GLY A 83 -38.55 27.04 1.86
CA GLY A 83 -37.82 25.89 2.40
C GLY A 83 -38.73 24.70 2.68
N ILE A 84 -39.91 24.92 3.28
CA ILE A 84 -40.91 23.88 3.52
C ILE A 84 -41.48 23.33 2.20
N TRP A 85 -41.73 24.19 1.21
CA TRP A 85 -42.18 23.75 -0.10
C TRP A 85 -41.13 22.84 -0.78
N GLN A 86 -39.85 23.21 -0.69
CA GLN A 86 -38.74 22.39 -1.22
C GLN A 86 -38.56 21.06 -0.48
N LEU A 87 -38.72 21.05 0.85
CA LEU A 87 -38.73 19.82 1.64
C LEU A 87 -39.89 18.92 1.24
N ARG A 88 -41.11 19.46 1.11
CA ARG A 88 -42.28 18.70 0.66
C ARG A 88 -42.04 18.08 -0.71
N ARG A 89 -41.51 18.86 -1.67
CA ARG A 89 -41.16 18.36 -3.01
C ARG A 89 -40.08 17.29 -2.99
N THR A 90 -39.13 17.38 -2.07
CA THR A 90 -38.06 16.38 -1.93
C THR A 90 -38.61 15.07 -1.38
N LEU A 91 -39.48 15.12 -0.38
CA LEU A 91 -40.16 13.96 0.19
C LEU A 91 -41.19 13.34 -0.78
N ASP A 92 -41.83 14.16 -1.62
CA ASP A 92 -42.80 13.72 -2.63
C ASP A 92 -42.19 12.76 -3.66
N ARG A 93 -40.91 12.95 -4.01
CA ARG A 93 -40.18 12.04 -4.92
C ARG A 93 -40.13 10.60 -4.41
N TYR A 94 -40.36 10.40 -3.11
CA TYR A 94 -40.35 9.11 -2.44
C TYR A 94 -41.74 8.73 -1.87
N GLY A 95 -42.80 9.44 -2.27
CA GLY A 95 -44.18 9.19 -1.84
C GLY A 95 -44.52 9.69 -0.43
N ALA A 96 -43.66 10.51 0.20
CA ALA A 96 -43.77 10.91 1.61
C ALA A 96 -44.16 12.38 1.82
N ALA A 97 -44.71 13.06 0.81
CA ALA A 97 -45.18 14.43 0.96
C ALA A 97 -46.29 14.57 2.02
N HIS A 98 -47.09 13.51 2.21
CA HIS A 98 -48.19 13.44 3.18
C HIS A 98 -47.74 13.52 4.64
N LEU A 99 -46.45 13.28 4.93
CA LEU A 99 -45.90 13.39 6.28
C LEU A 99 -45.80 14.85 6.73
N LEU A 100 -45.69 15.81 5.80
CA LEU A 100 -45.50 17.22 6.12
C LEU A 100 -46.77 18.02 5.89
N ASP A 101 -47.48 18.34 6.97
CA ASP A 101 -48.69 19.16 6.98
C ASP A 101 -48.34 20.64 7.19
N GLY A 102 -49.13 21.53 6.58
CA GLY A 102 -49.05 22.97 6.83
C GLY A 102 -50.45 23.54 7.09
N GLU A 103 -50.64 24.20 8.23
CA GLU A 103 -51.93 24.78 8.64
C GLU A 103 -51.70 26.21 9.17
N ARG A 104 -52.31 27.22 8.51
CA ARG A 104 -52.28 28.65 8.92
C ARG A 104 -50.89 29.17 9.36
N ALA A 105 -49.85 28.86 8.57
CA ALA A 105 -48.44 29.22 8.82
C ALA A 105 -47.74 28.47 9.99
N ASN A 106 -48.30 27.34 10.42
CA ASN A 106 -47.65 26.35 11.26
C ASN A 106 -47.39 25.07 10.46
N TYR A 107 -46.35 24.33 10.83
CA TYR A 107 -45.93 23.13 10.12
C TYR A 107 -45.78 21.95 11.07
N ARG A 108 -46.17 20.76 10.62
CA ARG A 108 -46.05 19.53 11.41
C ARG A 108 -45.54 18.43 10.52
N LEU A 109 -44.53 17.71 11.00
CA LEU A 109 -44.07 16.47 10.39
C LEU A 109 -44.61 15.29 11.21
N ARG A 110 -45.48 14.49 10.60
CA ARG A 110 -46.02 13.24 11.15
C ARG A 110 -45.18 12.10 10.64
N VAL A 111 -44.53 11.37 11.54
CA VAL A 111 -43.76 10.16 11.24
C VAL A 111 -44.35 9.01 12.04
N ASP A 112 -44.40 7.82 11.46
CA ASP A 112 -44.87 6.63 12.17
C ASP A 112 -43.84 6.19 13.22
N ALA A 113 -44.28 5.44 14.25
CA ALA A 113 -43.43 5.03 15.38
C ALA A 113 -42.14 4.28 14.96
N GLY A 114 -42.15 3.63 13.79
CA GLY A 114 -40.99 2.94 13.23
C GLY A 114 -40.08 3.78 12.34
N GLN A 115 -40.47 5.00 11.96
CA GLN A 115 -39.77 5.80 10.93
C GLN A 115 -38.75 6.78 11.50
N LEU A 116 -38.79 7.11 12.80
CA LEU A 116 -37.81 8.01 13.44
C LEU A 116 -36.97 7.26 14.47
N ASP A 117 -35.65 7.33 14.35
CA ASP A 117 -34.72 6.73 15.32
C ASP A 117 -34.90 7.28 16.75
N LEU A 118 -35.16 8.57 16.92
CA LEU A 118 -35.48 9.17 18.23
C LEU A 118 -36.75 8.58 18.88
N ALA A 119 -37.79 8.26 18.09
CA ALA A 119 -39.01 7.63 18.60
C ALA A 119 -38.72 6.19 19.05
N ARG A 120 -38.06 5.41 18.18
CA ARG A 120 -37.61 4.04 18.49
C ARG A 120 -36.72 3.98 19.73
N PHE A 121 -35.84 4.95 19.90
CA PHE A 121 -34.98 5.08 21.09
C PHE A 121 -35.81 5.31 22.36
N LYS A 122 -36.75 6.26 22.35
CA LYS A 122 -37.61 6.55 23.51
C LYS A 122 -38.51 5.37 23.89
N ASP A 123 -39.02 4.64 22.90
CA ASP A 123 -39.83 3.44 23.12
C ASP A 123 -38.99 2.32 23.76
N ALA A 124 -37.77 2.08 23.24
CA ALA A 124 -36.85 1.10 23.83
C ALA A 124 -36.43 1.48 25.26
N VAL A 125 -36.17 2.76 25.53
CA VAL A 125 -35.85 3.24 26.89
C VAL A 125 -37.04 3.03 27.84
N SER A 126 -38.25 3.31 27.39
CA SER A 126 -39.47 3.11 28.20
C SER A 126 -39.68 1.63 28.51
N GLU A 127 -39.46 0.74 27.54
CA GLU A 127 -39.53 -0.70 27.76
C GLU A 127 -38.42 -1.22 28.68
N GLY A 128 -37.18 -0.73 28.51
CA GLY A 128 -36.06 -1.04 29.40
C GLY A 128 -36.37 -0.67 30.85
N ARG A 129 -36.88 0.54 31.09
CA ARG A 129 -37.29 1.00 32.44
C ARG A 129 -38.46 0.21 33.01
N ARG A 130 -39.41 -0.20 32.17
CA ARG A 130 -40.51 -1.11 32.58
C ARG A 130 -39.96 -2.46 33.05
N LEU A 131 -38.97 -3.00 32.36
CA LEU A 131 -38.30 -4.26 32.74
C LEU A 131 -37.50 -4.10 34.04
N VAL A 132 -36.85 -2.96 34.27
CA VAL A 132 -36.22 -2.65 35.57
C VAL A 132 -37.26 -2.64 36.69
N ALA A 133 -38.42 -2.01 36.49
CA ALA A 133 -39.51 -1.98 37.47
C ALA A 133 -40.11 -3.38 37.77
N LEU A 134 -39.98 -4.33 36.83
CA LEU A 134 -40.36 -5.73 37.00
C LEU A 134 -39.22 -6.62 37.52
N ASP A 135 -38.10 -6.03 37.93
CA ASP A 135 -36.86 -6.69 38.39
C ASP A 135 -36.21 -7.63 37.37
N ASP A 136 -36.59 -7.56 36.09
CA ASP A 136 -35.95 -8.29 34.99
C ASP A 136 -34.77 -7.48 34.42
N LYS A 137 -33.79 -7.19 35.27
CA LYS A 137 -32.63 -6.34 34.97
C LYS A 137 -31.78 -6.86 33.81
N ARG A 138 -31.79 -8.18 33.57
CA ARG A 138 -31.06 -8.79 32.46
C ARG A 138 -31.69 -8.45 31.12
N LYS A 139 -33.02 -8.56 30.99
CA LYS A 139 -33.71 -8.11 29.77
C LYS A 139 -33.68 -6.60 29.64
N ALA A 140 -33.78 -5.87 30.75
CA ALA A 140 -33.63 -4.41 30.75
C ALA A 140 -32.29 -3.98 30.16
N ALA A 141 -31.18 -4.59 30.58
CA ALA A 141 -29.85 -4.30 30.03
C ALA A 141 -29.80 -4.49 28.51
N VAL A 142 -30.35 -5.60 27.98
CA VAL A 142 -30.38 -5.88 26.53
C VAL A 142 -31.16 -4.80 25.77
N VAL A 143 -32.35 -4.44 26.24
CA VAL A 143 -33.19 -3.43 25.58
C VAL A 143 -32.55 -2.04 25.64
N LEU A 144 -31.99 -1.64 26.78
CA LEU A 144 -31.30 -0.36 26.93
C LEU A 144 -30.02 -0.31 26.07
N ARG A 145 -29.26 -1.41 25.98
CA ARG A 145 -28.07 -1.51 25.13
C ARG A 145 -28.43 -1.39 23.65
N GLN A 146 -29.55 -2.01 23.24
CA GLN A 146 -30.10 -1.83 21.90
C GLN A 146 -30.48 -0.37 21.63
N ALA A 147 -31.09 0.33 22.60
CA ALA A 147 -31.41 1.75 22.48
C ALA A 147 -30.15 2.60 22.25
N VAL A 148 -29.09 2.41 23.05
CA VAL A 148 -27.82 3.15 22.88
C VAL A 148 -27.16 2.85 21.54
N SER A 149 -27.28 1.62 21.02
CA SER A 149 -26.71 1.24 19.71
C SER A 149 -27.32 1.96 18.50
N MET A 150 -28.47 2.62 18.66
CA MET A 150 -29.11 3.41 17.60
C MET A 150 -28.37 4.71 17.27
N TRP A 151 -27.49 5.16 18.17
CA TRP A 151 -26.73 6.39 18.06
C TRP A 151 -25.53 6.23 17.13
N ARG A 152 -25.36 7.17 16.20
CA ARG A 152 -24.32 7.18 15.15
C ARG A 152 -23.26 8.26 15.38
N GLY A 153 -23.11 8.73 16.61
CA GLY A 153 -22.26 9.86 17.01
C GLY A 153 -23.04 10.93 17.77
N PRO A 154 -22.48 12.14 17.96
CA PRO A 154 -23.18 13.25 18.59
C PRO A 154 -24.43 13.64 17.80
N ALA A 155 -25.55 13.89 18.50
CA ALA A 155 -26.80 14.27 17.86
C ALA A 155 -26.65 15.54 17.01
N LEU A 156 -27.13 15.50 15.77
CA LEU A 156 -27.15 16.62 14.82
C LEU A 156 -25.78 17.28 14.59
N ALA A 157 -24.69 16.51 14.68
CA ALA A 157 -23.30 17.01 14.56
C ALA A 157 -22.98 17.77 13.26
N ASP A 158 -23.80 17.64 12.22
CA ASP A 158 -23.66 18.33 10.93
C ASP A 158 -24.42 19.66 10.85
N LEU A 159 -25.14 20.06 11.90
CA LEU A 159 -25.98 21.26 11.92
C LEU A 159 -25.55 22.21 13.05
N ASN A 160 -25.28 23.46 12.68
CA ASN A 160 -24.96 24.52 13.64
C ASN A 160 -26.18 25.38 13.96
N GLY A 161 -26.25 25.93 15.17
CA GLY A 161 -27.26 26.89 15.58
C GLY A 161 -27.74 26.70 17.02
N ILE A 162 -27.82 27.82 17.76
CA ILE A 162 -28.07 27.87 19.21
C ILE A 162 -29.25 26.98 19.65
N VAL A 163 -30.37 27.01 18.92
CA VAL A 163 -31.55 26.21 19.27
C VAL A 163 -31.29 24.71 19.07
N LEU A 164 -30.70 24.31 17.94
CA LEU A 164 -30.43 22.90 17.64
C LEU A 164 -29.30 22.34 18.51
N GLU A 165 -28.28 23.12 18.81
CA GLU A 165 -27.19 22.75 19.72
C GLU A 165 -27.71 22.49 21.15
N ARG A 166 -28.65 23.32 21.62
CA ARG A 166 -29.32 23.10 22.91
C ARG A 166 -30.12 21.80 22.92
N GLU A 167 -30.89 21.53 21.86
CA GLU A 167 -31.67 20.28 21.74
C GLU A 167 -30.74 19.05 21.62
N ALA A 168 -29.65 19.17 20.86
CA ALA A 168 -28.64 18.13 20.73
C ALA A 168 -27.96 17.83 22.08
N ALA A 169 -27.66 18.84 22.88
CA ALA A 169 -27.12 18.67 24.24
C ALA A 169 -28.11 17.93 25.17
N VAL A 170 -29.41 18.24 25.10
CA VAL A 170 -30.45 17.52 25.86
C VAL A 170 -30.53 16.06 25.43
N LEU A 171 -30.41 15.78 24.14
CA LEU A 171 -30.37 14.42 23.63
C LEU A 171 -29.10 13.68 24.11
N GLU A 172 -27.94 14.31 24.05
CA GLU A 172 -26.69 13.70 24.52
C GLU A 172 -26.72 13.41 26.03
N GLU A 173 -27.32 14.31 26.82
CA GLU A 173 -27.58 14.05 28.25
C GLU A 173 -28.46 12.82 28.46
N MET A 174 -29.53 12.69 27.67
CA MET A 174 -30.40 11.52 27.68
C MET A 174 -29.66 10.24 27.28
N ARG A 175 -28.71 10.31 26.33
CA ARG A 175 -27.87 9.19 25.94
C ARG A 175 -27.03 8.69 27.10
N ILE A 176 -26.36 9.61 27.80
CA ILE A 176 -25.49 9.26 28.93
C ILE A 176 -26.33 8.68 30.07
N ALA A 177 -27.48 9.27 30.41
CA ALA A 177 -28.36 8.75 31.44
C ALA A 177 -28.85 7.31 31.14
N VAL A 178 -29.22 7.03 29.89
CA VAL A 178 -29.64 5.67 29.48
C VAL A 178 -28.47 4.68 29.52
N LEU A 179 -27.27 5.13 29.16
CA LEU A 179 -26.08 4.31 29.26
C LEU A 179 -25.72 4.00 30.72
N GLU A 180 -25.86 4.97 31.62
CA GLU A 180 -25.72 4.75 33.07
C GLU A 180 -26.71 3.70 33.58
N GLU A 181 -28.00 3.80 33.22
CA GLU A 181 -29.03 2.81 33.57
C GLU A 181 -28.71 1.40 33.04
N CYS A 182 -28.19 1.32 31.80
CA CYS A 182 -27.77 0.07 31.18
C CYS A 182 -26.61 -0.58 31.92
N LEU A 183 -25.54 0.18 32.18
CA LEU A 183 -24.33 -0.30 32.86
C LEU A 183 -24.62 -0.73 34.30
N GLU A 184 -25.51 -0.01 35.01
CA GLU A 184 -25.94 -0.39 36.35
C GLU A 184 -26.69 -1.73 36.35
N CYS A 185 -27.54 -1.98 35.35
CA CYS A 185 -28.20 -3.28 35.19
C CYS A 185 -27.16 -4.39 34.98
N GLU A 186 -26.15 -4.17 34.13
CA GLU A 186 -25.10 -5.15 33.84
C GLU A 186 -24.19 -5.46 35.05
N LEU A 187 -23.87 -4.45 35.84
CA LEU A 187 -23.13 -4.62 37.10
C LEU A 187 -23.92 -5.46 38.12
N THR A 188 -25.25 -5.49 38.04
CA THR A 188 -26.10 -6.23 39.00
C THR A 188 -26.01 -7.75 38.84
N PHE A 189 -25.68 -8.27 37.65
CA PHE A 189 -25.60 -9.72 37.38
C PHE A 189 -24.17 -10.21 37.08
N GLY A 190 -23.15 -9.48 37.53
CA GLY A 190 -21.75 -9.90 37.44
C GLY A 190 -21.06 -9.51 36.13
N GLY A 191 -21.61 -8.55 35.39
CA GLY A 191 -21.00 -8.00 34.16
C GLY A 191 -19.77 -7.10 34.40
N GLY A 192 -19.28 -6.96 35.65
CA GLY A 192 -18.20 -6.07 36.06
C GLY A 192 -17.01 -6.04 35.09
N ALA A 193 -16.39 -7.19 34.82
CA ALA A 193 -15.22 -7.26 33.95
C ALA A 193 -15.48 -6.81 32.50
N ALA A 194 -16.69 -7.01 31.99
CA ALA A 194 -17.05 -6.63 30.62
C ALA A 194 -17.23 -5.11 30.47
N VAL A 195 -17.67 -4.42 31.53
CA VAL A 195 -17.99 -2.99 31.49
C VAL A 195 -16.86 -2.08 31.97
N VAL A 196 -15.81 -2.59 32.64
CA VAL A 196 -14.69 -1.76 33.16
C VAL A 196 -14.07 -0.89 32.08
N ALA A 197 -13.80 -1.43 30.89
CA ALA A 197 -13.16 -0.66 29.82
C ALA A 197 -14.05 0.50 29.33
N GLU A 198 -15.35 0.24 29.16
CA GLU A 198 -16.33 1.24 28.75
C GLU A 198 -16.52 2.32 29.84
N LEU A 199 -16.63 1.92 31.11
CA LEU A 199 -16.73 2.82 32.25
C LEU A 199 -15.46 3.67 32.44
N THR A 200 -14.27 3.11 32.19
CA THR A 200 -13.01 3.86 32.28
C THR A 200 -12.98 5.01 31.27
N ASP A 201 -13.38 4.75 30.03
CA ASP A 201 -13.46 5.77 28.98
C ASP A 201 -14.55 6.83 29.28
N LEU A 202 -15.71 6.41 29.79
CA LEU A 202 -16.79 7.32 30.18
C LEU A 202 -16.40 8.24 31.35
N VAL A 203 -15.72 7.72 32.38
CA VAL A 203 -15.23 8.52 33.50
C VAL A 203 -14.17 9.53 33.03
N ALA A 204 -13.29 9.15 32.09
CA ALA A 204 -12.32 10.08 31.53
C ALA A 204 -12.98 11.22 30.73
N ARG A 205 -14.07 10.92 30.00
CA ARG A 205 -14.84 11.92 29.22
C ARG A 205 -15.76 12.78 30.09
N HIS A 206 -16.21 12.27 31.23
CA HIS A 206 -17.13 12.95 32.14
C HIS A 206 -16.63 12.86 33.60
N PRO A 207 -15.48 13.49 33.93
CA PRO A 207 -14.81 13.30 35.21
C PRO A 207 -15.62 13.80 36.41
N LEU A 208 -16.52 14.77 36.18
CA LEU A 208 -17.40 15.33 37.22
C LEU A 208 -18.65 14.48 37.50
N ARG A 209 -18.88 13.37 36.78
CA ARG A 209 -20.03 12.48 37.03
C ARG A 209 -19.67 11.36 38.00
N GLU A 210 -19.91 11.62 39.28
CA GLU A 210 -19.62 10.70 40.38
C GLU A 210 -20.27 9.31 40.23
N ARG A 211 -21.46 9.23 39.63
CA ARG A 211 -22.17 7.96 39.40
C ARG A 211 -21.40 7.00 38.50
N LEU A 212 -20.78 7.52 37.43
CA LEU A 212 -19.93 6.72 36.53
C LEU A 212 -18.69 6.19 37.27
N ALA A 213 -18.09 7.02 38.12
CA ALA A 213 -16.96 6.64 38.96
C ALA A 213 -17.35 5.54 39.97
N ALA A 214 -18.50 5.67 40.63
CA ALA A 214 -19.04 4.66 41.53
C ALA A 214 -19.28 3.31 40.84
N MET A 215 -19.77 3.32 39.59
CA MET A 215 -19.94 2.13 38.77
C MET A 215 -18.60 1.52 38.35
N LEU A 216 -17.62 2.33 37.95
CA LEU A 216 -16.26 1.87 37.62
C LEU A 216 -15.60 1.17 38.81
N MET A 217 -15.69 1.78 40.00
CA MET A 217 -15.19 1.19 41.24
C MET A 217 -15.85 -0.16 41.54
N THR A 218 -17.16 -0.26 41.33
CA THR A 218 -17.92 -1.51 41.52
C THR A 218 -17.48 -2.58 40.52
N GLY A 219 -17.34 -2.24 39.23
CA GLY A 219 -16.89 -3.17 38.19
C GLY A 219 -15.45 -3.66 38.39
N LEU A 220 -14.54 -2.76 38.79
CA LEU A 220 -13.16 -3.10 39.14
C LEU A 220 -13.10 -4.04 40.35
N TYR A 221 -13.90 -3.75 41.40
CA TYR A 221 -14.01 -4.60 42.58
C TYR A 221 -14.56 -6.00 42.24
N GLN A 222 -15.66 -6.09 41.48
CA GLN A 222 -16.23 -7.38 41.01
C GLN A 222 -15.26 -8.18 40.13
N SER A 223 -14.25 -7.53 39.54
CA SER A 223 -13.21 -8.16 38.72
C SER A 223 -11.96 -8.56 39.53
N GLY A 224 -11.99 -8.44 40.85
CA GLY A 224 -10.85 -8.72 41.73
C GLY A 224 -9.77 -7.62 41.75
N ARG A 225 -10.02 -6.46 41.13
CA ARG A 225 -9.05 -5.35 40.98
C ARG A 225 -9.29 -4.27 42.03
N GLN A 226 -9.21 -4.65 43.31
CA GLN A 226 -9.53 -3.76 44.44
C GLN A 226 -8.63 -2.51 44.49
N ALA A 227 -7.32 -2.66 44.27
CA ALA A 227 -6.38 -1.55 44.30
C ALA A 227 -6.74 -0.47 43.26
N GLU A 228 -7.11 -0.88 42.05
CA GLU A 228 -7.47 0.03 40.98
C GLU A 228 -8.82 0.72 41.23
N ALA A 229 -9.75 0.06 41.93
CA ALA A 229 -10.98 0.70 42.37
C ALA A 229 -10.72 1.83 43.40
N ILE A 230 -9.74 1.64 44.28
CA ILE A 230 -9.29 2.67 45.24
C ILE A 230 -8.61 3.83 44.50
N GLU A 231 -7.74 3.54 43.54
CA GLU A 231 -7.11 4.57 42.70
C GLU A 231 -8.14 5.38 41.90
N ALA A 232 -9.19 4.73 41.38
CA ALA A 232 -10.27 5.42 40.67
C ALA A 232 -11.00 6.42 41.56
N TYR A 233 -11.27 6.07 42.83
CA TYR A 233 -11.84 6.98 43.82
C TYR A 233 -10.93 8.18 44.06
N GLN A 234 -9.64 7.94 44.32
CA GLN A 234 -8.67 9.00 44.61
C GLN A 234 -8.54 9.98 43.45
N ARG A 235 -8.54 9.48 42.22
CA ARG A 235 -8.46 10.30 41.01
C ARG A 235 -9.67 11.23 40.88
N VAL A 236 -10.88 10.70 41.02
CA VAL A 236 -12.11 11.50 40.90
C VAL A 236 -12.24 12.47 42.07
N ALA A 237 -11.85 12.07 43.28
CA ALA A 237 -11.81 12.97 44.42
C ALA A 237 -10.86 14.16 44.22
N ALA A 238 -9.68 13.92 43.65
CA ALA A 238 -8.75 14.99 43.29
C ALA A 238 -9.37 15.92 42.24
N THR A 239 -10.00 15.38 41.19
CA THR A 239 -10.64 16.20 40.14
C THR A 239 -11.81 17.04 40.66
N LEU A 240 -12.65 16.52 41.55
CA LEU A 240 -13.74 17.29 42.16
C LEU A 240 -13.21 18.41 43.07
N ALA A 241 -12.15 18.14 43.83
CA ALA A 241 -11.49 19.15 44.66
C ALA A 241 -10.83 20.24 43.80
N ASP A 242 -10.16 19.86 42.71
CA ASP A 242 -9.44 20.79 41.83
C ASP A 242 -10.38 21.65 40.97
N GLU A 243 -11.43 21.06 40.38
CA GLU A 243 -12.33 21.77 39.44
C GLU A 243 -13.51 22.47 40.13
N LEU A 244 -14.06 21.86 41.19
CA LEU A 244 -15.28 22.35 41.85
C LEU A 244 -15.06 22.78 43.31
N GLY A 245 -13.92 22.44 43.92
CA GLY A 245 -13.64 22.74 45.32
C GLY A 245 -14.52 21.98 46.31
N VAL A 246 -15.07 20.83 45.91
CA VAL A 246 -16.00 20.03 46.72
C VAL A 246 -15.44 18.63 46.98
N ASP A 247 -15.80 18.08 48.14
CA ASP A 247 -15.51 16.68 48.47
C ASP A 247 -16.42 15.72 47.68
N PRO A 248 -15.99 14.46 47.44
CA PRO A 248 -16.83 13.41 46.86
C PRO A 248 -18.17 13.26 47.61
N GLY A 249 -19.25 13.17 46.85
CA GLY A 249 -20.60 12.93 47.34
C GLY A 249 -20.79 11.58 48.03
N ASP A 250 -21.91 11.45 48.75
CA ASP A 250 -22.17 10.32 49.63
C ASP A 250 -22.25 8.96 48.90
N GLU A 251 -22.72 8.93 47.65
CA GLU A 251 -22.80 7.69 46.87
C GLU A 251 -21.40 7.13 46.58
N LEU A 252 -20.49 7.98 46.11
CA LEU A 252 -19.12 7.61 45.79
C LEU A 252 -18.32 7.23 47.05
N ARG A 253 -18.52 7.98 48.15
CA ARG A 253 -17.90 7.67 49.47
C ARG A 253 -18.41 6.34 50.05
N LYS A 254 -19.71 6.06 49.98
CA LYS A 254 -20.28 4.77 50.45
C LYS A 254 -19.73 3.58 49.67
N ARG A 255 -19.54 3.72 48.34
CA ARG A 255 -18.91 2.68 47.52
C ARG A 255 -17.45 2.45 47.91
N TYR A 256 -16.69 3.52 48.13
CA TYR A 256 -15.32 3.44 48.61
C TYR A 256 -15.23 2.70 49.96
N GLU A 257 -16.04 3.08 50.95
CA GLU A 257 -16.08 2.42 52.25
C GLU A 257 -16.47 0.94 52.16
N ALA A 258 -17.45 0.59 51.34
CA ALA A 258 -17.87 -0.79 51.14
C ALA A 258 -16.77 -1.64 50.46
N ILE A 259 -16.01 -1.07 49.52
CA ILE A 259 -14.85 -1.72 48.90
C ILE A 259 -13.71 -1.93 49.91
N LEU A 260 -13.44 -0.95 50.79
CA LEU A 260 -12.45 -1.11 51.86
C LEU A 260 -12.82 -2.18 52.88
N ARG A 261 -14.13 -2.31 53.19
CA ARG A 261 -14.66 -3.33 54.09
C ARG A 261 -14.84 -4.71 53.44
N GLN A 262 -14.52 -4.85 52.15
CA GLN A 262 -14.74 -6.05 51.34
C GLN A 262 -16.20 -6.56 51.42
N ASP A 263 -17.15 -5.62 51.33
CA ASP A 263 -18.57 -5.93 51.52
C ASP A 263 -19.08 -6.90 50.44
N ARG A 264 -19.58 -8.06 50.89
CA ARG A 264 -20.16 -9.11 50.03
C ARG A 264 -21.40 -8.61 49.27
N ALA A 265 -22.07 -7.55 49.73
CA ALA A 265 -23.23 -7.00 49.04
C ALA A 265 -22.92 -6.37 47.67
N LEU A 266 -21.65 -6.04 47.40
CA LEU A 266 -21.15 -5.55 46.11
C LEU A 266 -20.81 -6.67 45.12
N ASP A 267 -20.72 -7.91 45.60
CA ASP A 267 -20.42 -9.08 44.81
C ASP A 267 -21.72 -9.85 44.49
N PRO A 268 -22.18 -9.87 43.22
CA PRO A 268 -23.40 -10.55 42.84
C PRO A 268 -23.31 -12.08 43.00
N SER A 269 -22.10 -12.65 43.11
CA SER A 269 -21.91 -14.07 43.41
C SER A 269 -22.42 -14.45 44.81
N ALA A 270 -22.39 -13.51 45.78
CA ALA A 270 -22.85 -13.74 47.15
C ALA A 270 -24.39 -13.68 47.31
N ARG A 271 -25.13 -13.07 46.36
CA ARG A 271 -26.61 -12.99 46.42
C ARG A 271 -27.32 -14.28 46.01
N SER A 272 -26.60 -15.23 45.41
CA SER A 272 -27.16 -16.51 44.99
C SER A 272 -27.14 -17.60 46.09
N GLU A 273 -26.60 -17.33 47.28
CA GLU A 273 -26.49 -18.30 48.40
C GLU A 273 -27.74 -18.35 49.32
N GLY A 274 -28.84 -17.68 48.94
CA GLY A 274 -30.06 -17.55 49.74
C GLY A 274 -31.20 -18.54 49.42
N VAL A 275 -30.95 -19.65 48.71
CA VAL A 275 -31.95 -20.69 48.49
C VAL A 275 -31.40 -22.03 48.98
N THR A 276 -31.79 -22.43 50.18
CA THR A 276 -31.69 -23.80 50.68
C THR A 276 -32.45 -24.73 49.73
N LEU A 277 -31.71 -25.46 48.88
CA LEU A 277 -32.21 -26.62 48.16
C LEU A 277 -31.45 -27.86 48.63
N ALA A 278 -32.26 -28.85 49.02
CA ALA A 278 -31.88 -30.23 49.28
C ALA A 278 -31.08 -30.83 48.10
N PRO A 279 -30.32 -31.91 48.31
CA PRO A 279 -29.39 -32.40 47.30
C PRO A 279 -30.17 -33.00 46.13
N ASP A 280 -30.12 -32.33 44.98
CA ASP A 280 -30.63 -32.89 43.72
C ASP A 280 -29.48 -33.00 42.72
N THR A 281 -29.26 -34.24 42.29
CA THR A 281 -28.27 -34.64 41.30
C THR A 281 -28.67 -34.13 39.92
N GLY A 282 -28.11 -33.01 39.51
CA GLY A 282 -28.35 -32.44 38.19
C GLY A 282 -27.40 -31.29 37.87
N ALA A 283 -26.09 -31.57 37.81
CA ALA A 283 -25.11 -30.58 37.39
C ALA A 283 -25.42 -30.11 35.95
N THR A 284 -25.70 -28.82 35.79
CA THR A 284 -25.71 -28.17 34.48
C THR A 284 -24.32 -28.35 33.86
N PRO A 285 -24.21 -28.88 32.62
CA PRO A 285 -22.91 -29.12 32.01
C PRO A 285 -22.18 -27.79 31.80
N VAL A 286 -21.03 -27.64 32.45
CA VAL A 286 -20.14 -26.49 32.30
C VAL A 286 -19.63 -26.47 30.86
N ARG A 287 -19.86 -25.35 30.17
CA ARG A 287 -19.50 -25.13 28.76
C ARG A 287 -18.11 -24.49 28.69
N PRO A 288 -17.12 -25.06 27.99
CA PRO A 288 -15.80 -24.44 27.84
C PRO A 288 -15.89 -23.04 27.22
N ALA A 289 -15.20 -22.06 27.76
CA ALA A 289 -15.13 -20.69 27.23
C ALA A 289 -13.68 -20.19 27.25
N GLN A 290 -12.81 -20.84 26.46
CA GLN A 290 -11.35 -20.68 26.54
C GLN A 290 -10.77 -19.58 25.63
N LEU A 291 -11.62 -18.82 24.93
CA LEU A 291 -11.14 -17.80 23.99
C LEU A 291 -10.31 -16.71 24.72
N PRO A 292 -9.11 -16.37 24.23
CA PRO A 292 -8.29 -15.30 24.79
C PRO A 292 -8.99 -13.94 24.76
N MET A 293 -8.52 -13.01 25.61
CA MET A 293 -8.98 -11.63 25.59
C MET A 293 -8.76 -11.00 24.20
N GLN A 294 -9.75 -10.26 23.71
CA GLN A 294 -9.59 -9.46 22.50
C GLN A 294 -8.70 -8.24 22.80
N GLY A 295 -7.65 -8.02 22.01
CA GLY A 295 -6.86 -6.81 22.11
C GLY A 295 -7.71 -5.55 21.83
N ALA A 296 -7.49 -4.48 22.59
CA ALA A 296 -8.28 -3.25 22.54
C ALA A 296 -8.21 -2.50 21.18
N LEU A 297 -7.21 -2.78 20.34
CA LEU A 297 -6.95 -2.09 19.09
C LEU A 297 -6.80 -3.09 17.93
N PHE A 298 -7.92 -3.50 17.35
CA PHE A 298 -7.99 -4.22 16.08
C PHE A 298 -8.46 -3.26 14.98
N VAL A 299 -7.71 -3.18 13.89
CA VAL A 299 -7.93 -2.21 12.80
C VAL A 299 -7.86 -2.92 11.45
N GLY A 300 -8.77 -2.55 10.53
CA GLY A 300 -8.85 -3.13 9.19
C GLY A 300 -9.38 -4.56 9.15
N ARG A 301 -9.11 -5.26 8.04
CA ARG A 301 -9.44 -6.67 7.77
C ARG A 301 -10.92 -6.97 7.56
N SER A 302 -11.72 -5.99 7.18
CA SER A 302 -13.15 -6.17 6.89
C SER A 302 -13.39 -7.22 5.80
N ALA A 303 -12.55 -7.26 4.76
CA ALA A 303 -12.63 -8.25 3.70
C ALA A 303 -12.34 -9.68 4.20
N SER A 304 -11.27 -9.87 4.98
CA SER A 304 -10.94 -11.18 5.54
C SER A 304 -11.97 -11.66 6.58
N LEU A 305 -12.55 -10.74 7.36
CA LEU A 305 -13.67 -11.05 8.25
C LEU A 305 -14.93 -11.44 7.47
N ALA A 306 -15.22 -10.75 6.37
CA ALA A 306 -16.34 -11.10 5.49
C ALA A 306 -16.14 -12.45 4.79
N GLU A 307 -14.91 -12.80 4.41
CA GLU A 307 -14.58 -14.12 3.85
C GLU A 307 -14.80 -15.25 4.87
N LEU A 308 -14.37 -15.04 6.13
CA LEU A 308 -14.66 -15.97 7.22
C LEU A 308 -16.16 -16.05 7.53
N ASP A 309 -16.89 -14.93 7.51
CA ASP A 309 -18.35 -14.90 7.68
C ASP A 309 -19.07 -15.64 6.53
N ALA A 310 -18.59 -15.49 5.29
CA ALA A 310 -19.15 -16.14 4.11
C ALA A 310 -18.97 -17.66 4.16
N ALA A 311 -17.84 -18.15 4.66
CA ALA A 311 -17.62 -19.58 4.90
C ALA A 311 -18.61 -20.18 5.92
N LEU A 312 -19.19 -19.32 6.76
CA LEU A 312 -20.21 -19.65 7.75
C LEU A 312 -21.66 -19.37 7.29
N ALA A 313 -21.86 -18.72 6.14
CA ALA A 313 -23.19 -18.36 5.64
C ALA A 313 -23.90 -19.61 5.08
N THR A 314 -25.18 -19.76 5.43
CA THR A 314 -26.05 -20.83 4.94
C THR A 314 -26.52 -20.50 3.53
N ASP A 315 -26.00 -21.21 2.53
CA ASP A 315 -26.66 -21.28 1.22
C ASP A 315 -27.82 -22.31 1.32
N PRO A 316 -29.03 -22.04 0.80
CA PRO A 316 -30.18 -22.95 0.86
C PRO A 316 -30.02 -24.26 0.06
N THR A 317 -28.87 -24.47 -0.58
CA THR A 317 -28.57 -25.60 -1.45
C THR A 317 -27.50 -26.48 -0.81
N ASP A 318 -27.93 -27.39 0.06
CA ASP A 318 -27.39 -28.73 0.36
C ASP A 318 -25.86 -29.01 0.41
N GLN A 319 -24.99 -28.00 0.42
CA GLN A 319 -23.54 -28.19 0.59
C GLN A 319 -23.17 -28.12 2.09
N PRO A 320 -22.49 -29.14 2.64
CA PRO A 320 -22.05 -29.13 4.03
C PRO A 320 -21.03 -28.00 4.27
N HIS A 321 -21.16 -27.31 5.40
CA HIS A 321 -20.22 -26.27 5.82
C HIS A 321 -18.79 -26.81 5.92
N PRO A 322 -17.76 -26.02 5.57
CA PRO A 322 -16.37 -26.41 5.81
C PRO A 322 -16.13 -26.60 7.31
N THR A 323 -15.76 -27.82 7.71
CA THR A 323 -15.47 -28.18 9.11
C THR A 323 -14.15 -27.56 9.59
N VAL A 324 -13.29 -27.12 8.68
CA VAL A 324 -11.97 -26.55 8.98
C VAL A 324 -11.70 -25.27 8.16
N LEU A 325 -11.38 -24.17 8.85
CA LEU A 325 -10.89 -22.92 8.27
C LEU A 325 -9.41 -22.75 8.61
N SER A 326 -8.56 -22.49 7.62
CA SER A 326 -7.12 -22.33 7.81
C SER A 326 -6.69 -20.90 7.47
N ILE A 327 -6.39 -20.10 8.49
CA ILE A 327 -5.86 -18.73 8.36
C ILE A 327 -4.33 -18.79 8.20
N VAL A 328 -3.85 -18.44 7.01
CA VAL A 328 -2.44 -18.54 6.62
C VAL A 328 -1.87 -17.14 6.34
N GLY A 329 -0.62 -16.88 6.73
CA GLY A 329 0.02 -15.58 6.49
C GLY A 329 1.35 -15.40 7.24
N HIS A 330 2.04 -14.29 6.96
CA HIS A 330 3.37 -14.00 7.52
C HIS A 330 3.40 -13.91 9.06
N ALA A 331 4.57 -14.06 9.68
CA ALA A 331 4.73 -13.84 11.11
C ALA A 331 4.41 -12.38 11.46
N GLY A 332 3.72 -12.10 12.58
CA GLY A 332 3.34 -10.73 12.95
C GLY A 332 2.26 -10.06 12.10
N VAL A 333 1.67 -10.75 11.10
CA VAL A 333 0.60 -10.22 10.23
C VAL A 333 -0.78 -10.10 10.92
N GLY A 334 -0.90 -10.64 12.14
CA GLY A 334 -2.12 -10.56 12.94
C GLY A 334 -3.09 -11.74 12.81
N LYS A 335 -2.65 -12.92 12.38
CA LYS A 335 -3.50 -14.14 12.25
C LYS A 335 -4.24 -14.48 13.53
N THR A 336 -3.52 -14.56 14.65
CA THR A 336 -4.09 -14.84 15.97
C THR A 336 -5.12 -13.78 16.37
N ALA A 337 -4.82 -12.50 16.14
CA ALA A 337 -5.75 -11.41 16.42
C ALA A 337 -7.03 -11.51 15.56
N LEU A 338 -6.92 -11.86 14.27
CA LEU A 338 -8.06 -12.09 13.39
C LEU A 338 -8.89 -13.31 13.85
N ALA A 339 -8.23 -14.43 14.14
CA ALA A 339 -8.88 -15.67 14.57
C ALA A 339 -9.66 -15.47 15.87
N VAL A 340 -9.03 -14.85 16.88
CA VAL A 340 -9.67 -14.54 18.17
C VAL A 340 -10.82 -13.54 17.98
N ARG A 341 -10.61 -12.46 17.22
CA ARG A 341 -11.67 -11.47 16.92
C ARG A 341 -12.89 -12.11 16.26
N TRP A 342 -12.65 -12.96 15.26
CA TRP A 342 -13.71 -13.66 14.55
C TRP A 342 -14.40 -14.71 15.44
N ALA A 343 -13.64 -15.50 16.19
CA ALA A 343 -14.17 -16.50 17.12
C ALA A 343 -15.12 -15.89 18.16
N HIS A 344 -14.78 -14.72 18.71
CA HIS A 344 -15.67 -14.00 19.61
C HIS A 344 -16.95 -13.50 18.92
N ARG A 345 -16.89 -13.10 17.65
CA ARG A 345 -18.06 -12.63 16.89
C ARG A 345 -19.05 -13.75 16.59
N VAL A 346 -18.59 -14.99 16.43
CA VAL A 346 -19.43 -16.14 16.04
C VAL A 346 -19.73 -17.09 17.20
N ARG A 347 -19.23 -16.81 18.41
CA ARG A 347 -19.32 -17.71 19.58
C ARG A 347 -20.75 -18.16 19.89
N ASP A 348 -21.74 -17.29 19.68
CA ASP A 348 -23.15 -17.57 20.00
C ASP A 348 -23.76 -18.66 19.09
N ARG A 349 -23.11 -18.95 17.94
CA ARG A 349 -23.47 -20.06 17.04
C ARG A 349 -23.00 -21.43 17.54
N PHE A 350 -22.07 -21.45 18.51
CA PHE A 350 -21.48 -22.65 19.09
C PHE A 350 -21.80 -22.71 20.58
N PRO A 351 -23.06 -23.01 20.95
CA PRO A 351 -23.51 -22.91 22.32
C PRO A 351 -22.78 -23.88 23.24
N ASP A 352 -22.30 -25.02 22.75
CA ASP A 352 -21.75 -26.08 23.60
C ASP A 352 -20.29 -25.84 24.02
N GLY A 353 -19.69 -24.74 23.56
CA GLY A 353 -18.45 -24.20 24.08
C GLY A 353 -17.47 -23.75 23.00
N GLN A 354 -16.38 -23.13 23.46
CA GLN A 354 -15.25 -22.74 22.65
C GLN A 354 -13.94 -23.21 23.31
N LEU A 355 -13.14 -23.94 22.56
CA LEU A 355 -11.83 -24.43 22.95
C LEU A 355 -10.75 -23.61 22.23
N PHE A 356 -9.68 -23.25 22.94
CA PHE A 356 -8.55 -22.52 22.37
C PHE A 356 -7.25 -23.13 22.87
N VAL A 357 -6.30 -23.30 21.96
CA VAL A 357 -4.93 -23.69 22.31
C VAL A 357 -3.96 -22.98 21.36
N ASN A 358 -2.83 -22.51 21.91
CA ASN A 358 -1.68 -22.13 21.12
C ASN A 358 -0.73 -23.34 21.06
N LEU A 359 -0.59 -23.90 19.86
CA LEU A 359 0.21 -25.11 19.60
C LEU A 359 1.72 -24.88 19.64
N ASP A 360 2.14 -23.62 19.74
CA ASP A 360 3.53 -23.15 19.76
C ASP A 360 4.43 -23.81 18.70
N GLY A 361 3.89 -24.01 17.50
CA GLY A 361 4.54 -24.78 16.43
C GLY A 361 5.86 -24.20 15.90
N PHE A 362 6.22 -22.99 16.32
CA PHE A 362 7.38 -22.23 15.84
C PHE A 362 8.21 -21.60 16.98
N GLY A 363 8.22 -22.22 18.17
CA GLY A 363 9.05 -21.77 19.29
C GLY A 363 10.57 -21.95 19.05
N PRO A 364 11.43 -21.37 19.91
CA PRO A 364 12.85 -21.12 19.65
C PRO A 364 13.68 -22.31 19.15
N ASP A 365 13.33 -23.54 19.55
CA ASP A 365 14.07 -24.78 19.24
C ASP A 365 13.18 -25.93 18.71
N GLY A 366 11.90 -25.68 18.40
CA GLY A 366 10.94 -26.71 17.97
C GLY A 366 10.56 -27.77 19.02
N THR A 367 11.19 -27.73 20.20
CA THR A 367 10.94 -28.58 21.37
C THR A 367 9.76 -28.12 22.22
N THR A 368 9.28 -26.89 22.04
CA THR A 368 8.15 -26.30 22.77
C THR A 368 6.79 -26.58 22.13
N ALA A 369 6.76 -27.13 20.91
CA ALA A 369 5.53 -27.45 20.21
C ALA A 369 4.72 -28.50 20.98
N LEU A 370 3.47 -28.17 21.31
CA LEU A 370 2.60 -29.07 22.07
C LEU A 370 2.29 -30.33 21.27
N LYS A 371 2.41 -31.49 21.94
CA LYS A 371 2.05 -32.78 21.33
C LYS A 371 0.53 -32.92 21.31
N PRO A 372 -0.05 -33.53 20.27
CA PRO A 372 -1.51 -33.72 20.19
C PRO A 372 -2.10 -34.46 21.39
N THR A 373 -1.34 -35.36 22.03
CA THR A 373 -1.77 -36.09 23.24
C THR A 373 -1.99 -35.17 24.45
N ASP A 374 -1.18 -34.12 24.58
CA ASP A 374 -1.25 -33.20 25.70
C ASP A 374 -2.45 -32.26 25.49
N VAL A 375 -2.59 -31.75 24.27
CA VAL A 375 -3.74 -30.91 23.87
C VAL A 375 -5.08 -31.65 24.00
N LEU A 376 -5.15 -32.92 23.57
CA LEU A 376 -6.38 -33.72 23.68
C LEU A 376 -6.76 -33.99 25.14
N ARG A 377 -5.77 -34.20 26.03
CA ARG A 377 -6.03 -34.34 27.46
C ARG A 377 -6.67 -33.06 28.01
N ASP A 378 -6.06 -31.89 27.74
CA ASP A 378 -6.58 -30.60 28.19
C ASP A 378 -7.99 -30.32 27.65
N PHE A 379 -8.25 -30.67 26.39
CA PHE A 379 -9.59 -30.52 25.78
C PHE A 379 -10.62 -31.47 26.41
N LEU A 380 -10.25 -32.73 26.66
CA LEU A 380 -11.14 -33.71 27.29
C LEU A 380 -11.47 -33.33 28.75
N GLU A 381 -10.47 -32.83 29.49
CA GLU A 381 -10.67 -32.30 30.84
C GLU A 381 -11.59 -31.08 30.82
N ALA A 382 -11.38 -30.13 29.88
CA ALA A 382 -12.26 -28.98 29.72
C ALA A 382 -13.71 -29.38 29.34
N LEU A 383 -13.88 -30.48 28.60
CA LEU A 383 -15.18 -31.06 28.26
C LEU A 383 -15.79 -31.91 29.40
N HIS A 384 -15.16 -31.91 30.58
CA HIS A 384 -15.57 -32.60 31.82
C HIS A 384 -15.51 -34.13 31.73
N VAL A 385 -14.56 -34.67 30.97
CA VAL A 385 -14.22 -36.09 31.04
C VAL A 385 -13.37 -36.33 32.29
N PRO A 386 -13.78 -37.21 33.22
CA PRO A 386 -12.99 -37.53 34.40
C PRO A 386 -11.57 -38.04 34.02
N PRO A 387 -10.50 -37.60 34.70
CA PRO A 387 -9.13 -37.96 34.35
C PRO A 387 -8.86 -39.48 34.30
N ASP A 388 -9.54 -40.26 35.13
CA ASP A 388 -9.50 -41.73 35.16
C ASP A 388 -10.09 -42.40 33.91
N ARG A 389 -10.90 -41.67 33.15
CA ARG A 389 -11.50 -42.13 31.88
C ARG A 389 -10.74 -41.68 30.64
N ILE A 390 -9.67 -40.87 30.79
CA ILE A 390 -8.85 -40.41 29.66
C ILE A 390 -7.78 -41.48 29.36
N PRO A 391 -7.85 -42.16 28.20
CA PRO A 391 -6.88 -43.20 27.87
C PRO A 391 -5.48 -42.60 27.61
N PRO A 392 -4.39 -43.36 27.85
CA PRO A 392 -3.02 -42.86 27.69
C PRO A 392 -2.53 -42.81 26.23
N GLY A 393 -3.23 -43.45 25.28
CA GLY A 393 -2.81 -43.55 23.89
C GLY A 393 -3.52 -42.56 22.95
N LEU A 394 -2.77 -41.95 22.03
CA LEU A 394 -3.26 -40.93 21.10
C LEU A 394 -4.53 -41.36 20.34
N ASN A 395 -4.53 -42.53 19.70
CA ASN A 395 -5.69 -43.00 18.93
C ASN A 395 -6.95 -43.18 19.80
N ALA A 396 -6.78 -43.64 21.04
CA ALA A 396 -7.88 -43.81 21.98
C ALA A 396 -8.40 -42.46 22.48
N GLN A 397 -7.53 -41.46 22.70
CA GLN A 397 -7.91 -40.08 23.04
C GLN A 397 -8.66 -39.42 21.89
N VAL A 398 -8.20 -39.59 20.65
CA VAL A 398 -8.89 -39.10 19.44
C VAL A 398 -10.29 -39.71 19.33
N GLY A 399 -10.42 -41.02 19.54
CA GLY A 399 -11.70 -41.72 19.56
C GLY A 399 -12.65 -41.13 20.60
N LEU A 400 -12.18 -41.00 21.85
CA LEU A 400 -12.97 -40.43 22.94
C LEU A 400 -13.37 -38.98 22.68
N TYR A 401 -12.44 -38.15 22.18
CA TYR A 401 -12.69 -36.74 21.84
C TYR A 401 -13.78 -36.61 20.77
N ARG A 402 -13.72 -37.42 19.71
CA ARG A 402 -14.75 -37.45 18.67
C ARG A 402 -16.10 -37.95 19.21
N SER A 403 -16.11 -38.94 20.09
CA SER A 403 -17.33 -39.42 20.75
C SER A 403 -17.97 -38.37 21.64
N VAL A 404 -17.19 -37.61 22.41
CA VAL A 404 -17.69 -36.53 23.29
C VAL A 404 -18.28 -35.37 22.47
N LEU A 405 -17.69 -35.07 21.31
CA LEU A 405 -18.14 -34.00 20.43
C LEU A 405 -19.27 -34.39 19.47
N ALA A 406 -19.60 -35.69 19.33
CA ALA A 406 -20.50 -36.22 18.31
C ALA A 406 -21.84 -35.49 18.19
N ASP A 407 -22.44 -35.10 19.33
CA ASP A 407 -23.73 -34.39 19.40
C ASP A 407 -23.61 -32.94 19.90
N ARG A 408 -22.39 -32.36 19.88
CA ARG A 408 -22.12 -31.00 20.37
C ARG A 408 -21.75 -30.05 19.23
N ARG A 409 -22.05 -28.77 19.44
CA ARG A 409 -21.61 -27.65 18.59
C ARG A 409 -20.56 -26.82 19.29
N VAL A 410 -19.29 -27.15 19.04
CA VAL A 410 -18.12 -26.53 19.66
C VAL A 410 -17.26 -25.84 18.60
N LEU A 411 -16.77 -24.65 18.93
CA LEU A 411 -15.74 -23.96 18.15
C LEU A 411 -14.36 -24.32 18.71
N VAL A 412 -13.44 -24.76 17.86
CA VAL A 412 -12.06 -25.09 18.26
C VAL A 412 -11.10 -24.15 17.53
N VAL A 413 -10.29 -23.41 18.28
CA VAL A 413 -9.28 -22.51 17.71
C VAL A 413 -7.89 -23.06 18.02
N LEU A 414 -7.19 -23.49 16.97
CA LEU A 414 -5.83 -24.03 17.01
C LEU A 414 -4.86 -22.96 16.50
N ASP A 415 -4.27 -22.21 17.42
CA ASP A 415 -3.37 -21.11 17.08
C ASP A 415 -1.92 -21.60 16.88
N ASN A 416 -1.23 -21.03 15.89
CA ASN A 416 0.20 -21.24 15.62
C ASN A 416 0.58 -22.71 15.32
N ALA A 417 -0.22 -23.40 14.52
CA ALA A 417 0.03 -24.78 14.09
C ALA A 417 1.26 -24.89 13.17
N ARG A 418 2.13 -25.89 13.38
CA ARG A 418 3.32 -26.11 12.55
C ARG A 418 2.99 -26.79 11.22
N ASP A 419 2.26 -27.90 11.28
CA ASP A 419 1.99 -28.78 10.14
C ASP A 419 0.63 -29.50 10.27
N ALA A 420 0.19 -30.17 9.21
CA ALA A 420 -1.09 -30.87 9.18
C ALA A 420 -1.13 -32.09 10.13
N ALA A 421 0.02 -32.70 10.44
CA ALA A 421 0.09 -33.87 11.32
C ALA A 421 -0.18 -33.49 12.78
N GLN A 422 0.17 -32.27 13.20
CA GLN A 422 -0.18 -31.71 14.51
C GLN A 422 -1.68 -31.45 14.65
N VAL A 423 -2.35 -31.04 13.56
CA VAL A 423 -3.76 -30.63 13.57
C VAL A 423 -4.73 -31.80 13.42
N ARG A 424 -4.44 -32.77 12.55
CA ARG A 424 -5.35 -33.89 12.21
C ARG A 424 -5.95 -34.64 13.41
N PRO A 425 -5.19 -34.98 14.48
CA PRO A 425 -5.75 -35.66 15.64
C PRO A 425 -6.75 -34.80 16.43
N LEU A 426 -6.69 -33.48 16.29
CA LEU A 426 -7.52 -32.51 17.01
C LEU A 426 -8.82 -32.18 16.28
N LEU A 427 -9.04 -32.76 15.10
CA LEU A 427 -10.23 -32.52 14.30
C LEU A 427 -11.44 -33.36 14.81
N PRO A 428 -12.60 -32.71 15.02
CA PRO A 428 -13.83 -33.40 15.39
C PRO A 428 -14.32 -34.29 14.23
N GLY A 429 -15.18 -35.26 14.57
CA GLY A 429 -15.71 -36.22 13.60
C GLY A 429 -17.01 -35.80 12.90
N ASN A 430 -17.56 -34.62 13.25
CA ASN A 430 -18.87 -34.16 12.78
C ASN A 430 -18.78 -32.76 12.12
N PRO A 431 -19.75 -32.42 11.24
CA PRO A 431 -19.81 -31.11 10.59
C PRO A 431 -20.44 -30.01 11.48
N SER A 432 -20.94 -30.37 12.67
CA SER A 432 -21.57 -29.43 13.62
C SER A 432 -20.55 -28.67 14.49
N CYS A 433 -19.30 -29.14 14.53
CA CYS A 433 -18.17 -28.43 15.09
C CYS A 433 -17.39 -27.68 13.99
N LEU A 434 -16.76 -26.57 14.36
CA LEU A 434 -15.89 -25.81 13.46
C LEU A 434 -14.49 -25.70 14.06
N VAL A 435 -13.47 -25.95 13.24
CA VAL A 435 -12.06 -25.77 13.61
C VAL A 435 -11.46 -24.59 12.85
N VAL A 436 -10.93 -23.61 13.57
CA VAL A 436 -10.15 -22.50 13.00
C VAL A 436 -8.68 -22.75 13.34
N VAL A 437 -7.85 -22.88 12.31
CA VAL A 437 -6.41 -23.11 12.44
C VAL A 437 -5.69 -21.85 12.00
N THR A 438 -4.76 -21.33 12.80
CA THR A 438 -3.81 -20.31 12.33
C THR A 438 -2.45 -20.96 12.10
N SER A 439 -1.81 -20.66 10.97
CA SER A 439 -0.47 -21.17 10.67
C SER A 439 0.34 -20.19 9.83
N ARG A 440 1.66 -20.32 9.92
CA ARG A 440 2.60 -19.65 9.00
C ARG A 440 2.79 -20.45 7.71
N ASN A 441 2.44 -21.73 7.72
CA ASN A 441 2.52 -22.63 6.57
C ASN A 441 1.16 -22.73 5.89
N ARG A 442 1.14 -23.02 4.59
CA ARG A 442 -0.11 -23.17 3.80
C ARG A 442 -0.98 -24.36 4.20
N LEU A 443 -0.45 -25.30 4.99
CA LEU A 443 -1.14 -26.52 5.43
C LEU A 443 -1.90 -27.24 4.29
N THR A 444 -1.27 -27.34 3.11
CA THR A 444 -1.89 -27.93 1.90
C THR A 444 -2.42 -29.35 2.15
N GLY A 445 -1.79 -30.10 3.05
CA GLY A 445 -2.28 -31.40 3.49
C GLY A 445 -3.71 -31.37 4.07
N LEU A 446 -4.07 -30.31 4.84
CA LEU A 446 -5.42 -30.11 5.39
C LEU A 446 -6.43 -29.71 4.31
N VAL A 447 -6.01 -28.91 3.32
CA VAL A 447 -6.87 -28.51 2.21
C VAL A 447 -7.24 -29.73 1.35
N VAL A 448 -6.25 -30.56 1.02
CA VAL A 448 -6.44 -31.71 0.13
C VAL A 448 -7.19 -32.86 0.79
N ASN A 449 -6.84 -33.23 2.03
CA ASN A 449 -7.37 -34.45 2.65
C ASN A 449 -8.55 -34.19 3.60
N GLU A 450 -8.64 -32.99 4.17
CA GLU A 450 -9.65 -32.63 5.17
C GLU A 450 -10.59 -31.51 4.68
N GLY A 451 -10.48 -31.08 3.43
CA GLY A 451 -11.35 -30.07 2.82
C GLY A 451 -11.24 -28.69 3.47
N ALA A 452 -10.11 -28.39 4.13
CA ALA A 452 -9.95 -27.12 4.83
C ALA A 452 -9.99 -25.94 3.85
N GLN A 453 -10.76 -24.90 4.19
CA GLN A 453 -10.81 -23.68 3.38
C GLN A 453 -9.70 -22.71 3.80
N PRO A 454 -8.71 -22.42 2.92
CA PRO A 454 -7.63 -21.49 3.25
C PRO A 454 -8.10 -20.04 3.12
N VAL A 455 -7.82 -19.24 4.15
CA VAL A 455 -8.02 -17.78 4.16
C VAL A 455 -6.64 -17.14 4.26
N ALA A 456 -6.20 -16.49 3.18
CA ALA A 456 -4.89 -15.87 3.11
C ALA A 456 -4.90 -14.46 3.70
N LEU A 457 -4.08 -14.24 4.73
CA LEU A 457 -3.94 -12.95 5.38
C LEU A 457 -2.64 -12.26 4.93
N GLY A 458 -2.78 -11.26 4.05
CA GLY A 458 -1.69 -10.42 3.56
C GLY A 458 -1.33 -9.26 4.50
N MET A 459 -0.44 -8.36 4.11
CA MET A 459 -0.14 -7.12 4.86
C MET A 459 -1.36 -6.18 4.97
N LEU A 460 -1.31 -5.16 5.83
CA LEU A 460 -2.32 -4.09 5.83
C LEU A 460 -2.15 -3.22 4.58
N THR A 461 -3.27 -2.79 4.03
CA THR A 461 -3.28 -1.72 3.01
C THR A 461 -2.79 -0.41 3.60
N GLU A 462 -2.35 0.54 2.75
CA GLU A 462 -1.91 1.87 3.22
C GLU A 462 -2.99 2.57 4.05
N VAL A 463 -4.27 2.40 3.68
CA VAL A 463 -5.41 2.96 4.41
C VAL A 463 -5.56 2.34 5.79
N GLU A 464 -5.50 1.00 5.88
CA GLU A 464 -5.60 0.29 7.17
C GLU A 464 -4.38 0.56 8.07
N ALA A 465 -3.18 0.69 7.48
CA ALA A 465 -1.96 1.05 8.18
C ALA A 465 -2.02 2.48 8.75
N HIS A 466 -2.54 3.43 7.97
CA HIS A 466 -2.83 4.79 8.44
C HIS A 466 -3.85 4.80 9.57
N GLU A 467 -4.92 4.04 9.46
CA GLU A 467 -5.94 3.94 10.50
C GLU A 467 -5.35 3.37 11.80
N LEU A 468 -4.47 2.36 11.71
CA LEU A 468 -3.79 1.77 12.85
C LEU A 468 -2.91 2.80 13.57
N LEU A 469 -2.08 3.52 12.81
CA LEU A 469 -1.21 4.56 13.39
C LEU A 469 -2.03 5.73 13.96
N THR A 470 -3.12 6.12 13.29
CA THR A 470 -4.03 7.19 13.75
C THR A 470 -4.70 6.83 15.07
N ARG A 471 -5.17 5.59 15.24
CA ARG A 471 -5.77 5.15 16.51
C ARG A 471 -4.77 5.05 17.65
N ARG A 472 -3.50 4.77 17.37
CA ARG A 472 -2.45 4.64 18.40
C ARG A 472 -1.77 5.96 18.76
N LEU A 473 -1.56 6.85 17.79
CA LEU A 473 -0.80 8.10 17.96
C LEU A 473 -1.70 9.35 18.06
N GLY A 474 -2.98 9.22 17.68
CA GLY A 474 -3.93 10.32 17.60
C GLY A 474 -3.87 11.08 16.26
N VAL A 475 -5.02 11.61 15.84
CA VAL A 475 -5.19 12.32 14.56
C VAL A 475 -4.24 13.51 14.43
N ALA A 476 -4.07 14.30 15.49
CA ALA A 476 -3.26 15.52 15.45
C ALA A 476 -1.77 15.25 15.14
N ARG A 477 -1.17 14.18 15.67
CA ARG A 477 0.24 13.83 15.42
C ARG A 477 0.44 13.26 14.01
N VAL A 478 -0.50 12.45 13.53
CA VAL A 478 -0.44 11.86 12.18
C VAL A 478 -0.60 12.92 11.09
N VAL A 479 -1.53 13.86 11.26
CA VAL A 479 -1.74 14.94 10.27
C VAL A 479 -0.54 15.88 10.20
N ARG A 480 0.06 16.20 11.34
CA ARG A 480 1.24 17.09 11.40
C ARG A 480 2.44 16.51 10.66
N ASP A 481 2.70 15.21 10.83
CA ASP A 481 3.91 14.54 10.35
C ASP A 481 3.59 13.54 9.19
N ALA A 482 2.61 13.85 8.34
CA ALA A 482 2.03 12.94 7.35
C ALA A 482 3.08 12.30 6.41
N GLY A 483 4.05 13.09 5.93
CA GLY A 483 5.12 12.58 5.07
C GLY A 483 6.05 11.56 5.75
N ALA A 484 6.26 11.68 7.07
CA ALA A 484 7.03 10.73 7.85
C ALA A 484 6.22 9.46 8.18
N VAL A 485 4.92 9.60 8.44
CA VAL A 485 3.99 8.48 8.61
C VAL A 485 3.95 7.60 7.35
N ASP A 486 3.83 8.23 6.19
CA ASP A 486 3.90 7.56 4.89
C ASP A 486 5.20 6.77 4.70
N GLN A 487 6.33 7.34 5.11
CA GLN A 487 7.63 6.64 5.06
C GLN A 487 7.67 5.44 6.00
N ILE A 488 7.14 5.56 7.22
CA ILE A 488 7.05 4.44 8.18
C ILE A 488 6.18 3.32 7.61
N ILE A 489 5.01 3.65 7.05
CA ILE A 489 4.09 2.66 6.48
C ILE A 489 4.76 1.91 5.33
N ARG A 490 5.41 2.62 4.41
CA ARG A 490 6.17 2.00 3.31
C ARG A 490 7.29 1.10 3.80
N ARG A 491 8.09 1.56 4.77
CA ARG A 491 9.24 0.81 5.30
C ARG A 491 8.83 -0.42 6.11
N CYS A 492 7.68 -0.37 6.76
CA CYS A 492 7.09 -1.53 7.43
C CYS A 492 6.24 -2.43 6.49
N ALA A 493 6.09 -2.05 5.20
CA ALA A 493 4.96 -2.32 4.30
C ALA A 493 3.73 -2.94 4.96
N GLY A 494 3.10 -2.15 5.83
CA GLY A 494 1.80 -2.53 6.39
C GLY A 494 1.84 -3.73 7.33
N LEU A 495 3.01 -4.19 7.83
CA LEU A 495 3.07 -5.22 8.84
C LEU A 495 2.50 -4.69 10.17
N PRO A 496 1.35 -5.21 10.68
CA PRO A 496 0.69 -4.66 11.86
C PRO A 496 1.58 -4.64 13.09
N LEU A 497 2.39 -5.69 13.30
CA LEU A 497 3.28 -5.77 14.46
C LEU A 497 4.36 -4.70 14.42
N ALA A 498 5.04 -4.50 13.28
CA ALA A 498 6.05 -3.45 13.15
C ALA A 498 5.44 -2.06 13.37
N LEU A 499 4.28 -1.79 12.78
CA LEU A 499 3.57 -0.53 12.99
C LEU A 499 3.14 -0.33 14.45
N ALA A 500 2.72 -1.39 15.13
CA ALA A 500 2.37 -1.33 16.55
C ALA A 500 3.58 -1.02 17.44
N ILE A 501 4.76 -1.59 17.13
CA ILE A 501 6.02 -1.32 17.84
C ILE A 501 6.46 0.13 17.62
N VAL A 502 6.48 0.60 16.36
CA VAL A 502 6.83 1.99 16.04
C VAL A 502 5.87 2.97 16.72
N ALA A 503 4.58 2.69 16.69
CA ALA A 503 3.59 3.52 17.35
C ALA A 503 3.73 3.52 18.87
N ALA A 504 4.03 2.37 19.48
CA ALA A 504 4.29 2.28 20.91
C ALA A 504 5.49 3.14 21.30
N ARG A 505 6.61 3.05 20.56
CA ARG A 505 7.82 3.85 20.81
C ARG A 505 7.58 5.35 20.64
N ALA A 506 6.86 5.76 19.59
CA ALA A 506 6.50 7.17 19.37
C ALA A 506 5.52 7.71 20.44
N ALA A 507 4.79 6.82 21.13
CA ALA A 507 3.91 7.17 22.23
C ALA A 507 4.63 7.23 23.59
N THR A 508 5.63 6.37 23.81
CA THR A 508 6.34 6.26 25.10
C THR A 508 7.57 7.17 25.19
N ASP A 509 8.25 7.47 24.09
CA ASP A 509 9.45 8.31 24.08
C ASP A 509 9.18 9.67 23.42
N ALA A 510 9.15 10.72 24.24
CA ALA A 510 8.94 12.09 23.79
C ALA A 510 10.08 12.66 22.93
N GLN A 511 11.28 12.08 22.99
CA GLN A 511 12.46 12.51 22.22
C GLN A 511 12.50 11.88 20.81
N LEU A 512 11.79 10.77 20.59
CA LEU A 512 11.67 10.11 19.29
C LEU A 512 10.47 10.66 18.51
N SER A 513 10.68 11.75 17.76
CA SER A 513 9.67 12.26 16.83
C SER A 513 9.41 11.25 15.69
N ILE A 514 8.24 11.35 15.05
CA ILE A 514 7.85 10.49 13.92
C ILE A 514 8.85 10.63 12.76
N GLU A 515 9.38 11.83 12.53
CA GLU A 515 10.40 12.09 11.50
C GLU A 515 11.73 11.39 11.79
N VAL A 516 12.18 11.38 13.05
CA VAL A 516 13.41 10.68 13.46
C VAL A 516 13.25 9.18 13.30
N LEU A 517 12.10 8.63 13.70
CA LEU A 517 11.78 7.21 13.53
C LEU A 517 11.71 6.83 12.04
N ALA A 518 11.06 7.66 11.22
CA ALA A 518 11.06 7.49 9.78
C ALA A 518 12.50 7.44 9.28
N SER A 519 13.31 8.47 9.53
CA SER A 519 14.71 8.56 9.07
C SER A 519 15.55 7.34 9.45
N ARG A 520 15.52 6.91 10.72
CA ARG A 520 16.28 5.74 11.20
C ARG A 520 15.89 4.43 10.50
N LEU A 521 14.60 4.24 10.20
CA LEU A 521 14.15 3.09 9.38
C LEU A 521 14.68 3.13 7.94
N GLY A 522 15.19 4.27 7.45
CA GLY A 522 15.69 4.48 6.09
C GLY A 522 17.17 4.25 5.88
N SER A 523 17.96 4.41 6.93
CA SER A 523 19.42 4.27 6.91
C SER A 523 19.83 2.80 7.00
N GLY A 524 19.37 1.97 6.05
CA GLY A 524 19.75 0.55 5.98
C GLY A 524 18.87 -0.43 6.77
N GLY A 525 17.78 0.05 7.39
CA GLY A 525 16.82 -0.80 8.10
C GLY A 525 17.30 -1.22 9.49
N ASP A 526 17.69 -0.25 10.31
CA ASP A 526 18.08 -0.51 11.69
C ASP A 526 16.92 -1.16 12.47
N LEU A 527 16.99 -2.48 12.66
CA LEU A 527 15.99 -3.24 13.41
C LEU A 527 16.06 -2.93 14.92
N ASP A 528 17.07 -2.20 15.41
CA ASP A 528 17.11 -1.72 16.80
C ASP A 528 15.98 -0.73 17.10
N VAL A 529 15.47 -0.06 16.06
CA VAL A 529 14.26 0.76 16.15
C VAL A 529 13.01 -0.09 16.41
N LEU A 530 13.05 -1.39 16.12
CA LEU A 530 11.94 -2.34 16.24
C LEU A 530 12.17 -3.42 17.30
N ALA A 531 13.22 -3.29 18.11
CA ALA A 531 13.45 -4.18 19.26
C ALA A 531 12.41 -3.93 20.36
N GLY A 532 11.88 -4.98 20.97
CA GLY A 532 10.97 -4.90 22.11
C GLY A 532 11.64 -5.41 23.39
N ASP A 533 11.17 -4.95 24.55
CA ASP A 533 11.65 -5.45 25.85
C ASP A 533 11.14 -6.89 26.14
N ASP A 534 10.07 -7.32 25.45
CA ASP A 534 9.51 -8.68 25.51
C ASP A 534 9.82 -9.45 24.20
N PRO A 535 10.37 -10.70 24.26
CA PRO A 535 10.57 -11.59 23.11
C PRO A 535 9.35 -11.75 22.17
N ARG A 536 8.12 -11.61 22.68
CA ARG A 536 6.89 -11.68 21.84
C ARG A 536 6.61 -10.40 21.05
N SER A 537 7.24 -9.29 21.43
CA SER A 537 7.14 -7.97 20.81
C SER A 537 8.39 -7.56 20.05
N ASP A 538 9.50 -8.31 20.20
CA ASP A 538 10.71 -8.09 19.42
C ASP A 538 10.57 -8.68 18.01
N LEU A 539 10.66 -7.81 17.00
CA LEU A 539 10.54 -8.21 15.60
C LEU A 539 11.62 -9.22 15.20
N ARG A 540 12.84 -9.12 15.76
CA ARG A 540 13.91 -10.09 15.47
C ARG A 540 13.54 -11.48 15.95
N THR A 541 13.03 -11.59 17.18
CA THR A 541 12.55 -12.86 17.71
C THR A 541 11.43 -13.45 16.84
N VAL A 542 10.47 -12.64 16.37
CA VAL A 542 9.36 -13.09 15.51
C VAL A 542 9.82 -13.55 14.12
N LEU A 543 10.75 -12.83 13.49
CA LEU A 543 11.34 -13.18 12.19
C LEU A 543 12.29 -14.39 12.30
N SER A 544 13.03 -14.49 13.40
CA SER A 544 14.01 -15.57 13.64
C SER A 544 13.36 -16.95 13.70
N GLY A 545 12.18 -17.09 14.28
CA GLY A 545 11.47 -18.38 14.34
C GLY A 545 11.14 -18.93 12.95
N SER A 546 10.74 -18.06 12.01
CA SER A 546 10.48 -18.47 10.63
C SER A 546 11.77 -18.73 9.84
N TYR A 547 12.87 -18.04 10.16
CA TYR A 547 14.19 -18.27 9.55
C TYR A 547 14.85 -19.57 10.04
N ARG A 548 14.76 -19.89 11.34
CA ARG A 548 15.31 -21.14 11.91
C ARG A 548 14.63 -22.40 11.38
N ALA A 549 13.38 -22.29 10.94
CA ALA A 549 12.65 -23.37 10.28
C ALA A 549 13.13 -23.66 8.85
N LEU A 550 13.96 -22.79 8.26
CA LEU A 550 14.51 -22.99 6.91
C LEU A 550 15.64 -24.02 6.94
N SER A 551 15.70 -24.86 5.90
CA SER A 551 16.91 -25.66 5.65
C SER A 551 18.12 -24.75 5.39
N PRO A 552 19.37 -25.24 5.54
CA PRO A 552 20.57 -24.46 5.26
C PRO A 552 20.61 -23.79 3.86
N GLU A 553 20.13 -24.46 2.81
CA GLU A 553 20.10 -23.92 1.45
C GLU A 553 19.14 -22.74 1.30
N HIS A 554 17.91 -22.88 1.80
CA HIS A 554 16.90 -21.81 1.85
C HIS A 554 17.36 -20.61 2.68
N ALA A 555 17.94 -20.86 3.86
CA ALA A 555 18.46 -19.82 4.73
C ALA A 555 19.58 -19.02 4.03
N ARG A 556 20.49 -19.71 3.34
CA ARG A 556 21.55 -19.07 2.55
C ARG A 556 21.00 -18.25 1.40
N LEU A 557 20.05 -18.78 0.62
CA LEU A 557 19.42 -18.02 -0.46
C LEU A 557 18.76 -16.75 0.09
N PHE A 558 17.96 -16.86 1.16
CA PHE A 558 17.30 -15.71 1.80
C PHE A 558 18.30 -14.62 2.23
N ARG A 559 19.41 -15.01 2.89
CA ARG A 559 20.49 -14.08 3.28
C ARG A 559 21.07 -13.35 2.07
N LEU A 560 21.43 -14.10 1.02
CA LEU A 560 22.02 -13.53 -0.19
C LEU A 560 21.07 -12.58 -0.92
N LEU A 561 19.76 -12.88 -1.00
CA LEU A 561 18.76 -11.97 -1.57
C LEU A 561 18.72 -10.60 -0.84
N GLY A 562 19.13 -10.54 0.43
CA GLY A 562 19.30 -9.29 1.18
C GLY A 562 20.33 -8.33 0.59
N LEU A 563 21.29 -8.83 -0.21
CA LEU A 563 22.32 -8.03 -0.89
C LEU A 563 21.79 -7.28 -2.12
N HIS A 564 20.63 -7.68 -2.65
CA HIS A 564 20.01 -7.01 -3.78
C HIS A 564 19.29 -5.72 -3.33
N HIS A 565 19.44 -4.66 -4.10
CA HIS A 565 18.90 -3.33 -3.77
C HIS A 565 17.70 -2.91 -4.62
N GLY A 566 17.28 -3.74 -5.57
CA GLY A 566 16.06 -3.51 -6.36
C GLY A 566 14.79 -3.94 -5.62
N LEU A 567 13.66 -3.42 -6.11
CA LEU A 567 12.33 -3.73 -5.57
C LEU A 567 11.89 -5.15 -5.94
N GLU A 568 12.32 -5.62 -7.11
CA GLU A 568 12.01 -6.93 -7.65
C GLU A 568 13.29 -7.55 -8.25
N MET A 569 13.34 -8.87 -8.26
CA MET A 569 14.45 -9.68 -8.77
C MET A 569 13.91 -10.73 -9.71
N ALA A 570 14.51 -10.85 -10.89
CA ALA A 570 14.29 -12.00 -11.75
C ALA A 570 14.91 -13.27 -11.13
N VAL A 571 14.38 -14.45 -11.49
CA VAL A 571 14.94 -15.74 -11.06
C VAL A 571 16.41 -15.88 -11.46
N SER A 572 16.77 -15.41 -12.64
CA SER A 572 18.14 -15.40 -13.19
C SER A 572 19.11 -14.59 -12.32
N THR A 573 18.68 -13.43 -11.81
CA THR A 573 19.45 -12.60 -10.88
C THR A 573 19.63 -13.33 -9.56
N CYS A 574 18.56 -13.93 -9.01
CA CYS A 574 18.62 -14.73 -7.78
C CYS A 574 19.58 -15.92 -7.93
N ALA A 575 19.52 -16.61 -9.07
CA ALA A 575 20.37 -17.76 -9.39
C ALA A 575 21.85 -17.36 -9.47
N SER A 576 22.14 -16.25 -10.16
CA SER A 576 23.49 -15.70 -10.27
C SER A 576 24.04 -15.29 -8.91
N LEU A 577 23.24 -14.60 -8.10
CA LEU A 577 23.61 -14.18 -6.75
C LEU A 577 23.93 -15.39 -5.86
N ALA A 578 23.07 -16.43 -5.88
CA ALA A 578 23.26 -17.66 -5.12
C ALA A 578 24.40 -18.55 -5.64
N GLY A 579 24.71 -18.46 -6.94
CA GLY A 579 25.61 -19.37 -7.65
C GLY A 579 24.98 -20.74 -7.89
N LEU A 580 23.65 -20.79 -8.12
CA LEU A 580 22.88 -22.02 -8.28
C LEU A 580 22.23 -22.12 -9.66
N PRO A 581 21.95 -23.34 -10.17
CA PRO A 581 21.13 -23.53 -11.36
C PRO A 581 19.73 -22.89 -11.26
N LEU A 582 19.15 -22.49 -12.40
CA LEU A 582 17.83 -21.84 -12.46
C LEU A 582 16.70 -22.68 -11.87
N ASP A 583 16.71 -23.98 -12.14
CA ASP A 583 15.67 -24.93 -11.69
C ASP A 583 15.73 -25.16 -10.17
N GLN A 584 16.94 -25.26 -9.60
CA GLN A 584 17.13 -25.34 -8.15
C GLN A 584 16.71 -24.03 -7.49
N THR A 585 17.12 -22.89 -8.04
CA THR A 585 16.78 -21.56 -7.52
C THR A 585 15.26 -21.34 -7.54
N SER A 586 14.59 -21.72 -8.62
CA SER A 586 13.12 -21.60 -8.74
C SER A 586 12.38 -22.39 -7.67
N ARG A 587 12.85 -23.61 -7.36
CA ARG A 587 12.29 -24.44 -6.28
C ARG A 587 12.50 -23.80 -4.91
N LEU A 588 13.72 -23.38 -4.60
CA LEU A 588 14.04 -22.72 -3.34
C LEU A 588 13.24 -21.41 -3.15
N LEU A 589 13.06 -20.63 -4.22
CA LEU A 589 12.23 -19.41 -4.18
C LEU A 589 10.76 -19.75 -3.93
N ALA A 590 10.21 -20.77 -4.59
CA ALA A 590 8.82 -21.20 -4.37
C ALA A 590 8.57 -21.64 -2.91
N ASP A 591 9.52 -22.35 -2.32
CA ASP A 591 9.48 -22.76 -0.91
C ASP A 591 9.61 -21.55 0.04
N LEU A 592 10.50 -20.59 -0.26
CA LEU A 592 10.58 -19.31 0.47
C LEU A 592 9.28 -18.50 0.38
N VAL A 593 8.58 -18.54 -0.75
CA VAL A 593 7.24 -17.93 -0.88
C VAL A 593 6.21 -18.68 -0.04
N ALA A 594 6.29 -20.01 0.05
CA ALA A 594 5.37 -20.82 0.85
C ALA A 594 5.46 -20.51 2.35
N VAL A 595 6.63 -20.13 2.85
CA VAL A 595 6.87 -19.70 4.23
C VAL A 595 6.86 -18.17 4.40
N HIS A 596 6.43 -17.44 3.38
CA HIS A 596 6.31 -15.98 3.34
C HIS A 596 7.63 -15.22 3.57
N MET A 597 8.79 -15.82 3.29
CA MET A 597 10.10 -15.15 3.36
C MET A 597 10.42 -14.31 2.13
N VAL A 598 9.75 -14.59 1.02
CA VAL A 598 9.86 -13.87 -0.25
C VAL A 598 8.44 -13.72 -0.82
N GLU A 599 8.18 -12.64 -1.55
CA GLU A 599 6.93 -12.43 -2.26
C GLU A 599 7.10 -12.71 -3.75
N ARG A 600 6.12 -13.36 -4.39
CA ARG A 600 6.07 -13.52 -5.85
C ARG A 600 5.28 -12.37 -6.46
N ARG A 601 5.90 -11.61 -7.37
CA ARG A 601 5.29 -10.46 -8.07
C ARG A 601 4.71 -10.86 -9.43
N SER A 602 5.43 -11.72 -10.13
CA SER A 602 5.03 -12.29 -11.42
C SER A 602 5.47 -13.75 -11.52
N THR A 603 5.30 -14.37 -12.69
CA THR A 603 5.75 -15.75 -12.92
C THR A 603 7.25 -15.93 -12.67
N ASP A 604 8.08 -14.93 -12.98
CA ASP A 604 9.55 -14.97 -12.95
C ASP A 604 10.18 -13.96 -11.97
N ARG A 605 9.39 -13.14 -11.26
CA ARG A 605 9.91 -12.09 -10.36
C ARG A 605 9.47 -12.24 -8.92
N TYR A 606 10.43 -11.94 -8.07
CA TYR A 606 10.35 -12.08 -6.63
C TYR A 606 10.79 -10.79 -5.95
N ALA A 607 10.17 -10.47 -4.82
CA ALA A 607 10.49 -9.30 -4.02
C ALA A 607 10.79 -9.72 -2.58
N LEU A 608 11.84 -9.13 -2.03
CA LEU A 608 12.11 -9.21 -0.60
C LEU A 608 11.53 -7.96 0.05
N HIS A 609 10.69 -8.15 1.06
CA HIS A 609 10.12 -7.03 1.80
C HIS A 609 11.22 -6.24 2.54
N ASP A 610 11.10 -4.92 2.69
CA ASP A 610 12.18 -4.06 3.23
C ASP A 610 12.66 -4.51 4.62
N LEU A 611 11.74 -4.90 5.51
CA LEU A 611 12.09 -5.47 6.83
C LEU A 611 12.79 -6.83 6.74
N LEU A 612 12.37 -7.69 5.79
CA LEU A 612 13.02 -8.98 5.56
C LEU A 612 14.40 -8.79 4.92
N ARG A 613 14.57 -7.74 4.10
CA ARG A 613 15.86 -7.34 3.54
C ARG A 613 16.81 -6.85 4.61
N ALA A 614 16.34 -5.99 5.51
CA ALA A 614 17.10 -5.55 6.68
C ALA A 614 17.53 -6.74 7.54
N TYR A 615 16.59 -7.64 7.87
CA TYR A 615 16.88 -8.84 8.65
C TYR A 615 17.87 -9.77 7.93
N ALA A 616 17.69 -10.01 6.63
CA ALA A 616 18.62 -10.80 5.82
C ALA A 616 20.04 -10.22 5.82
N ARG A 617 20.18 -8.89 5.82
CA ARG A 617 21.49 -8.20 5.90
C ARG A 617 22.16 -8.38 7.25
N GLU A 618 21.44 -8.24 8.36
CA GLU A 618 22.03 -8.53 9.68
C GLU A 618 22.54 -9.97 9.76
N LEU A 619 21.80 -10.93 9.19
CA LEU A 619 22.19 -12.34 9.17
C LEU A 619 23.38 -12.62 8.25
N VAL A 620 23.57 -11.83 7.20
CA VAL A 620 24.72 -11.94 6.31
C VAL A 620 26.00 -11.70 7.09
N ASP A 621 26.06 -10.64 7.91
CA ASP A 621 27.25 -10.27 8.68
C ASP A 621 27.62 -11.33 9.74
N VAL A 622 26.64 -12.10 10.20
CA VAL A 622 26.83 -13.16 11.20
C VAL A 622 27.24 -14.50 10.59
N HIS A 623 26.68 -14.85 9.43
CA HIS A 623 26.77 -16.21 8.89
C HIS A 623 27.62 -16.37 7.64
N GLU A 624 27.88 -15.31 6.88
CA GLU A 624 28.62 -15.38 5.63
C GLU A 624 30.01 -14.77 5.79
N THR A 625 31.00 -15.35 5.10
CA THR A 625 32.34 -14.77 5.08
C THR A 625 32.41 -13.63 4.06
N GLU A 626 33.25 -12.63 4.30
CA GLU A 626 33.44 -11.53 3.33
C GLU A 626 33.89 -12.05 1.95
N ARG A 627 34.60 -13.18 1.90
CA ARG A 627 34.97 -13.85 0.65
C ARG A 627 33.74 -14.35 -0.12
N ASP A 628 32.80 -14.98 0.57
CA ASP A 628 31.57 -15.52 -0.05
C ASP A 628 30.64 -14.40 -0.52
N LEU A 629 30.56 -13.33 0.27
CA LEU A 629 29.78 -12.13 -0.07
C LEU A 629 30.38 -11.40 -1.27
N ARG A 630 31.70 -11.24 -1.32
CA ARG A 630 32.38 -10.69 -2.48
C ARG A 630 32.11 -11.54 -3.72
N ALA A 631 32.13 -12.88 -3.61
CA ALA A 631 31.82 -13.76 -4.74
C ALA A 631 30.35 -13.64 -5.19
N ALA A 632 29.40 -13.52 -4.27
CA ALA A 632 27.98 -13.32 -4.58
C ALA A 632 27.72 -11.97 -5.27
N ARG A 633 28.28 -10.88 -4.76
CA ARG A 633 28.22 -9.54 -5.38
C ARG A 633 28.82 -9.57 -6.78
N HIS A 634 29.97 -10.23 -6.97
CA HIS A 634 30.61 -10.36 -8.27
C HIS A 634 29.70 -11.07 -9.28
N ARG A 635 29.12 -12.23 -8.94
CA ARG A 635 28.21 -12.94 -9.85
C ARG A 635 26.96 -12.12 -10.19
N MET A 636 26.42 -11.37 -9.24
CA MET A 636 25.28 -10.48 -9.51
C MET A 636 25.68 -9.31 -10.43
N LEU A 637 26.85 -8.70 -10.22
CA LEU A 637 27.37 -7.66 -11.10
C LEU A 637 27.65 -8.19 -12.50
N ASP A 638 28.20 -9.39 -12.63
CA ASP A 638 28.41 -10.06 -13.92
C ASP A 638 27.06 -10.32 -14.62
N HIS A 639 26.06 -10.83 -13.90
CA HIS A 639 24.72 -11.03 -14.45
C HIS A 639 24.17 -9.74 -15.10
N TYR A 640 24.26 -8.63 -14.36
CA TYR A 640 23.80 -7.34 -14.86
C TYR A 640 24.66 -6.81 -15.99
N LEU A 641 25.99 -6.84 -15.87
CA LEU A 641 26.91 -6.30 -16.85
C LEU A 641 26.83 -7.03 -18.18
N HIS A 642 26.84 -8.36 -18.16
CA HIS A 642 26.78 -9.16 -19.37
C HIS A 642 25.42 -9.05 -20.06
N THR A 643 24.33 -9.06 -19.28
CA THR A 643 22.99 -8.87 -19.84
C THR A 643 22.83 -7.47 -20.43
N ALA A 644 23.28 -6.43 -19.72
CA ALA A 644 23.25 -5.05 -20.19
C ALA A 644 24.11 -4.84 -21.46
N HIS A 645 25.28 -5.46 -21.52
CA HIS A 645 26.13 -5.39 -22.72
C HIS A 645 25.45 -6.01 -23.94
N VAL A 646 24.81 -7.18 -23.80
CA VAL A 646 24.01 -7.78 -24.89
C VAL A 646 22.82 -6.89 -25.26
N ALA A 647 22.10 -6.38 -24.26
CA ALA A 647 20.96 -5.50 -24.46
C ALA A 647 21.34 -4.20 -25.21
N ASP A 648 22.46 -3.56 -24.84
CA ASP A 648 22.97 -2.36 -25.51
C ASP A 648 23.30 -2.64 -26.98
N ARG A 649 23.92 -3.79 -27.26
CA ARG A 649 24.22 -4.22 -28.64
C ARG A 649 22.98 -4.57 -29.46
N LEU A 650 21.89 -5.04 -28.83
CA LEU A 650 20.62 -5.28 -29.52
C LEU A 650 19.88 -3.96 -29.81
N ILE A 651 19.94 -3.00 -28.90
CA ILE A 651 19.31 -1.67 -29.05
C ILE A 651 20.07 -0.79 -30.05
N TYR A 652 21.40 -0.92 -30.08
CA TYR A 652 22.26 -0.15 -30.97
C TYR A 652 23.39 -1.01 -31.58
N PRO A 653 23.05 -1.87 -32.56
CA PRO A 653 24.01 -2.79 -33.20
C PRO A 653 25.18 -2.08 -33.89
N HIS A 654 24.99 -0.83 -34.29
CA HIS A 654 25.98 -0.03 -35.00
C HIS A 654 26.92 0.75 -34.06
N ARG A 655 26.86 0.53 -32.74
CA ARG A 655 27.79 1.15 -31.78
C ARG A 655 29.23 0.77 -32.12
N ARG A 656 30.02 1.72 -32.62
CA ARG A 656 31.41 1.50 -33.04
C ARG A 656 32.40 1.46 -31.87
N ASP A 657 32.02 2.04 -30.73
CA ASP A 657 32.76 1.93 -29.48
C ASP A 657 32.37 0.60 -28.83
N SER A 658 33.33 -0.25 -28.47
CA SER A 658 33.08 -1.50 -27.75
C SER A 658 34.01 -1.60 -26.54
N ILE A 659 33.60 -2.40 -25.57
CA ILE A 659 34.38 -2.73 -24.38
C ILE A 659 34.60 -4.23 -24.33
N ASP A 660 35.80 -4.62 -23.94
CA ASP A 660 36.12 -6.03 -23.70
C ASP A 660 35.67 -6.41 -22.30
N LEU A 661 34.78 -7.40 -22.22
CA LEU A 661 34.34 -7.96 -20.95
C LEU A 661 35.11 -9.24 -20.66
N ALA A 662 35.54 -9.41 -19.40
CA ALA A 662 36.03 -10.69 -18.93
C ALA A 662 34.90 -11.74 -19.00
N ALA A 663 35.25 -13.03 -19.05
CA ALA A 663 34.23 -14.07 -18.96
C ALA A 663 33.48 -13.98 -17.62
N PRO A 664 32.15 -14.20 -17.59
CA PRO A 664 31.39 -14.17 -16.35
C PRO A 664 31.87 -15.26 -15.40
N GLN A 665 31.79 -14.99 -14.10
CA GLN A 665 32.12 -15.97 -13.07
C GLN A 665 31.28 -17.26 -13.21
N PRO A 666 31.81 -18.42 -12.77
CA PRO A 666 31.02 -19.65 -12.69
C PRO A 666 29.75 -19.46 -11.86
N GLY A 667 28.62 -19.99 -12.35
CA GLY A 667 27.32 -19.89 -11.68
C GLY A 667 26.54 -18.61 -12.00
N VAL A 668 27.02 -17.77 -12.93
CA VAL A 668 26.24 -16.65 -13.48
C VAL A 668 25.28 -17.15 -14.55
N THR A 669 24.03 -16.72 -14.48
CA THR A 669 23.00 -16.97 -15.50
C THR A 669 22.60 -15.66 -16.14
N THR A 670 22.98 -15.41 -17.39
CA THR A 670 22.58 -14.22 -18.16
C THR A 670 21.17 -14.35 -18.74
N GLU A 671 20.45 -13.25 -18.88
CA GLU A 671 19.13 -13.28 -19.55
C GLU A 671 19.26 -13.54 -21.04
N ILE A 672 18.23 -14.19 -21.61
CA ILE A 672 18.11 -14.40 -23.05
C ILE A 672 17.20 -13.31 -23.62
N LEU A 673 17.80 -12.36 -24.32
CA LEU A 673 17.10 -11.23 -24.93
C LEU A 673 16.95 -11.44 -26.44
N ASN A 674 15.71 -11.56 -26.90
CA ASN A 674 15.40 -11.81 -28.30
C ASN A 674 15.00 -10.51 -29.02
N GLY A 675 16.01 -9.76 -29.50
CA GLY A 675 15.81 -8.54 -30.29
C GLY A 675 15.78 -7.24 -29.47
N SER A 676 15.69 -6.12 -30.20
CA SER A 676 15.78 -4.76 -29.64
C SER A 676 14.64 -4.44 -28.66
N ASP A 677 13.40 -4.84 -28.97
CA ASP A 677 12.24 -4.52 -28.13
C ASP A 677 12.31 -5.21 -26.76
N ALA A 678 12.71 -6.49 -26.74
CA ALA A 678 12.93 -7.23 -25.50
C ALA A 678 14.07 -6.62 -24.67
N ALA A 679 15.15 -6.19 -25.31
CA ALA A 679 16.26 -5.51 -24.64
C ALA A 679 15.84 -4.16 -24.04
N PHE A 680 15.04 -3.38 -24.77
CA PHE A 680 14.55 -2.08 -24.29
C PHE A 680 13.56 -2.24 -23.12
N ALA A 681 12.67 -3.23 -23.20
CA ALA A 681 11.75 -3.58 -22.11
C ALA A 681 12.51 -4.03 -20.85
N TRP A 682 13.54 -4.87 -21.03
CA TRP A 682 14.41 -5.32 -19.94
C TRP A 682 15.12 -4.14 -19.26
N TYR A 683 15.76 -3.25 -20.02
CA TYR A 683 16.40 -2.05 -19.46
C TYR A 683 15.40 -1.15 -18.72
N THR A 684 14.20 -0.98 -19.28
CA THR A 684 13.15 -0.15 -18.66
C THR A 684 12.75 -0.70 -17.30
N HIS A 685 12.62 -2.02 -17.19
CA HIS A 685 12.26 -2.68 -15.95
C HIS A 685 13.41 -2.72 -14.93
N GLU A 686 14.63 -3.02 -15.38
CA GLU A 686 15.82 -3.15 -14.53
C GLU A 686 16.54 -1.83 -14.24
N ARG A 687 16.10 -0.69 -14.80
CA ARG A 687 16.81 0.61 -14.74
C ARG A 687 17.30 0.95 -13.34
N ARG A 688 16.40 0.86 -12.34
CA ARG A 688 16.74 1.18 -10.94
C ARG A 688 17.79 0.24 -10.38
N ALA A 689 17.66 -1.06 -10.64
CA ALA A 689 18.63 -2.06 -10.19
C ALA A 689 20.00 -1.84 -10.83
N LEU A 690 20.05 -1.49 -12.12
CA LEU A 690 21.30 -1.22 -12.84
C LEU A 690 22.01 0.04 -12.34
N VAL A 691 21.27 1.14 -12.10
CA VAL A 691 21.85 2.36 -11.52
C VAL A 691 22.42 2.08 -10.12
N THR A 692 21.68 1.37 -9.27
CA THR A 692 22.19 1.00 -7.94
C THR A 692 23.34 0.00 -8.01
N ALA A 693 23.39 -0.87 -9.02
CA ALA A 693 24.51 -1.79 -9.24
C ALA A 693 25.82 -1.05 -9.55
N VAL A 694 25.77 0.10 -10.25
CA VAL A 694 26.95 0.96 -10.48
C VAL A 694 27.51 1.48 -9.14
N ASP A 695 26.66 2.04 -8.28
CA ASP A 695 27.07 2.58 -6.99
C ASP A 695 27.55 1.48 -6.03
N MET A 696 26.89 0.31 -6.06
CA MET A 696 27.28 -0.84 -5.27
C MET A 696 28.64 -1.39 -5.72
N ALA A 697 28.88 -1.49 -7.03
CA ALA A 697 30.16 -1.90 -7.59
C ALA A 697 31.28 -0.95 -7.12
N ALA A 698 31.07 0.36 -7.24
CA ALA A 698 32.05 1.36 -6.81
C ALA A 698 32.32 1.33 -5.30
N SER A 699 31.29 1.12 -4.48
CA SER A 699 31.41 1.12 -3.01
C SER A 699 32.07 -0.15 -2.46
N ASN A 700 32.02 -1.26 -3.20
CA ASN A 700 32.57 -2.56 -2.79
C ASN A 700 33.91 -2.91 -3.50
N GLY A 701 34.50 -1.95 -4.21
CA GLY A 701 35.79 -2.14 -4.89
C GLY A 701 35.72 -3.03 -6.14
N PHE A 702 34.57 -3.08 -6.81
CA PHE A 702 34.39 -3.64 -8.15
C PHE A 702 34.46 -2.53 -9.19
N ASP A 703 35.59 -1.81 -9.20
CA ASP A 703 35.72 -0.57 -9.98
C ASP A 703 35.54 -0.79 -11.50
N SER A 704 35.95 -1.96 -12.02
CA SER A 704 35.77 -2.29 -13.44
C SER A 704 34.28 -2.39 -13.80
N HIS A 705 33.50 -3.10 -12.99
CA HIS A 705 32.05 -3.22 -13.19
C HIS A 705 31.35 -1.88 -13.09
N ALA A 706 31.78 -0.98 -12.19
CA ALA A 706 31.15 0.32 -12.02
C ALA A 706 31.19 1.16 -13.31
N TRP A 707 32.37 1.33 -13.92
CA TRP A 707 32.48 2.11 -15.15
C TRP A 707 31.93 1.36 -16.38
N GLN A 708 32.05 0.02 -16.43
CA GLN A 708 31.54 -0.78 -17.54
C GLN A 708 30.01 -0.80 -17.56
N LEU A 709 29.35 -0.93 -16.40
CA LEU A 709 27.89 -0.80 -16.27
C LEU A 709 27.43 0.60 -16.69
N GLY A 710 28.12 1.66 -16.23
CA GLY A 710 27.85 3.03 -16.68
C GLY A 710 27.89 3.17 -18.20
N TRP A 711 28.88 2.57 -18.86
CA TRP A 711 29.00 2.55 -20.33
C TRP A 711 27.87 1.78 -21.04
N THR A 712 27.38 0.67 -20.45
CA THR A 712 26.25 -0.08 -21.03
C THR A 712 24.94 0.70 -20.93
N LEU A 713 24.78 1.52 -19.90
CA LEU A 713 23.57 2.32 -19.67
C LEU A 713 23.49 3.57 -20.56
N THR A 714 24.62 4.05 -21.11
CA THR A 714 24.71 5.30 -21.88
C THR A 714 23.64 5.43 -22.96
N THR A 715 23.51 4.42 -23.84
CA THR A 715 22.62 4.46 -25.00
C THR A 715 21.15 4.54 -24.57
N PHE A 716 20.78 3.69 -23.62
CA PHE A 716 19.42 3.59 -23.08
C PHE A 716 19.01 4.90 -22.37
N LEU A 717 19.82 5.37 -21.41
CA LEU A 717 19.51 6.59 -20.65
C LEU A 717 19.45 7.83 -21.55
N ASN A 718 20.31 7.93 -22.56
CA ASN A 718 20.26 9.01 -23.53
C ASN A 718 18.98 8.98 -24.38
N ARG A 719 18.61 7.80 -24.93
CA ARG A 719 17.39 7.63 -25.75
C ARG A 719 16.11 7.94 -24.97
N CYS A 720 16.06 7.55 -23.70
CA CYS A 720 14.89 7.76 -22.86
C CYS A 720 14.85 9.16 -22.19
N GLY A 721 15.86 10.02 -22.40
CA GLY A 721 15.89 11.37 -21.84
C GLY A 721 16.35 11.46 -20.37
N TRP A 722 16.85 10.38 -19.76
CA TRP A 722 17.26 10.34 -18.34
C TRP A 722 18.69 10.88 -18.16
N TRP A 723 18.94 12.10 -18.65
CA TRP A 723 20.29 12.66 -18.74
C TRP A 723 20.92 12.98 -17.38
N HIS A 724 20.10 13.25 -16.35
CA HIS A 724 20.59 13.38 -14.97
C HIS A 724 21.09 12.05 -14.41
N GLU A 725 20.36 10.95 -14.61
CA GLU A 725 20.81 9.61 -14.22
C GLU A 725 22.06 9.21 -15.02
N TRP A 726 22.12 9.53 -16.31
CA TRP A 726 23.30 9.29 -17.14
C TRP A 726 24.54 10.01 -16.58
N ALA A 727 24.42 11.30 -16.25
CA ALA A 727 25.52 12.04 -15.64
C ALA A 727 25.96 11.44 -14.29
N ALA A 728 25.01 10.95 -13.48
CA ALA A 728 25.33 10.34 -12.19
C ALA A 728 26.12 9.02 -12.34
N VAL A 729 25.68 8.10 -13.20
CA VAL A 729 26.38 6.81 -13.39
C VAL A 729 27.78 6.99 -14.00
N GLU A 730 27.95 7.94 -14.92
CA GLU A 730 29.26 8.26 -15.51
C GLU A 730 30.19 8.95 -14.49
N ALA A 731 29.65 9.73 -13.56
CA ALA A 731 30.43 10.32 -12.46
C ALA A 731 30.95 9.23 -11.50
N THR A 732 30.09 8.30 -11.08
CA THR A 732 30.50 7.15 -10.27
C THR A 732 31.55 6.30 -11.01
N GLY A 733 31.31 6.03 -12.30
CA GLY A 733 32.26 5.32 -13.17
C GLY A 733 33.60 6.02 -13.32
N LEU A 734 33.63 7.35 -13.44
CA LEU A 734 34.86 8.13 -13.52
C LEU A 734 35.72 7.96 -12.27
N VAL A 735 35.11 8.07 -11.08
CA VAL A 735 35.84 7.89 -9.81
C VAL A 735 36.40 6.45 -9.72
N ALA A 736 35.63 5.45 -10.15
CA ALA A 736 36.09 4.07 -10.20
C ALA A 736 37.26 3.87 -11.18
N ALA A 737 37.18 4.44 -12.38
CA ALA A 737 38.26 4.40 -13.38
C ALA A 737 39.55 5.07 -12.87
N GLN A 738 39.43 6.17 -12.12
CA GLN A 738 40.57 6.85 -11.49
C GLN A 738 41.24 5.99 -10.41
N ARG A 739 40.47 5.25 -9.61
CA ARG A 739 41.02 4.29 -8.63
C ARG A 739 41.78 3.15 -9.31
N LEU A 740 41.26 2.64 -10.43
CA LEU A 740 41.95 1.65 -11.27
C LEU A 740 43.19 2.21 -11.97
N LYS A 741 43.30 3.54 -12.08
CA LYS A 741 44.30 4.23 -12.90
C LYS A 741 44.22 3.83 -14.38
N ASP A 742 43.01 3.48 -14.84
CA ASP A 742 42.75 3.16 -16.25
C ASP A 742 42.44 4.45 -17.01
N ARG A 743 43.47 5.00 -17.66
CA ARG A 743 43.37 6.25 -18.42
C ARG A 743 42.38 6.19 -19.58
N ARG A 744 42.17 5.01 -20.19
CA ARG A 744 41.20 4.86 -21.28
C ARG A 744 39.78 4.88 -20.74
N ALA A 745 39.53 4.22 -19.61
CA ALA A 745 38.24 4.26 -18.93
C ALA A 745 37.94 5.69 -18.40
N GLU A 746 38.93 6.37 -17.80
CA GLU A 746 38.80 7.78 -17.36
C GLU A 746 38.36 8.69 -18.51
N ALA A 747 39.02 8.59 -19.67
CA ALA A 747 38.70 9.39 -20.85
C ALA A 747 37.27 9.13 -21.35
N ARG A 748 36.84 7.87 -21.31
CA ARG A 748 35.49 7.45 -21.72
C ARG A 748 34.42 7.99 -20.78
N CYS A 749 34.59 7.88 -19.47
CA CYS A 749 33.63 8.43 -18.50
C CYS A 749 33.55 9.96 -18.61
N HIS A 750 34.69 10.65 -18.81
CA HIS A 750 34.67 12.08 -19.12
C HIS A 750 33.89 12.40 -20.39
N ARG A 751 34.04 11.61 -21.45
CA ARG A 751 33.26 11.77 -22.69
C ARG A 751 31.75 11.54 -22.45
N GLY A 752 31.39 10.52 -21.66
CA GLY A 752 30.00 10.24 -21.27
C GLY A 752 29.36 11.39 -20.47
N LEU A 753 30.05 11.87 -19.43
CA LEU A 753 29.65 13.04 -18.64
C LEU A 753 29.47 14.28 -19.50
N ALA A 754 30.40 14.53 -20.42
CA ALA A 754 30.33 15.67 -21.31
C ALA A 754 29.09 15.59 -22.20
N ASN A 755 28.80 14.44 -22.79
CA ASN A 755 27.62 14.24 -23.63
C ASN A 755 26.31 14.40 -22.84
N ALA A 756 26.25 13.89 -21.61
CA ALA A 756 25.10 14.08 -20.71
C ALA A 756 24.89 15.58 -20.39
N HIS A 757 25.97 16.30 -20.09
CA HIS A 757 25.91 17.74 -19.83
C HIS A 757 25.53 18.57 -21.07
N THR A 758 25.94 18.17 -22.28
CA THR A 758 25.49 18.80 -23.53
C THR A 758 23.98 18.63 -23.71
N ARG A 759 23.43 17.44 -23.42
CA ARG A 759 21.97 17.22 -23.44
C ARG A 759 21.23 18.09 -22.43
N LEU A 760 21.77 18.22 -21.21
CA LEU A 760 21.24 19.06 -20.13
C LEU A 760 21.41 20.57 -20.35
N GLY A 761 22.12 21.01 -21.40
CA GLY A 761 22.41 22.42 -21.64
C GLY A 761 23.51 23.02 -20.75
N HIS A 762 24.22 22.19 -19.97
CA HIS A 762 25.34 22.61 -19.12
C HIS A 762 26.65 22.72 -19.93
N TYR A 763 26.67 23.60 -20.92
CA TYR A 763 27.70 23.63 -21.95
C TYR A 763 29.13 23.85 -21.43
N GLU A 764 29.32 24.67 -20.40
CA GLU A 764 30.65 24.90 -19.81
C GLU A 764 31.22 23.63 -19.15
N ARG A 765 30.38 22.90 -18.40
CA ARG A 765 30.77 21.61 -17.80
C ARG A 765 31.06 20.57 -18.89
N ALA A 766 30.25 20.54 -19.95
CA ALA A 766 30.49 19.66 -21.09
C ALA A 766 31.85 19.94 -21.73
N ARG A 767 32.18 21.21 -21.97
CA ARG A 767 33.48 21.63 -22.54
C ARG A 767 34.66 21.21 -21.66
N GLN A 768 34.55 21.40 -20.34
CA GLN A 768 35.59 20.99 -19.39
C GLN A 768 35.85 19.47 -19.45
N HIS A 769 34.79 18.67 -19.45
CA HIS A 769 34.91 17.21 -19.51
C HIS A 769 35.41 16.72 -20.89
N HIS A 770 34.98 17.32 -21.99
CA HIS A 770 35.55 17.03 -23.31
C HIS A 770 37.04 17.37 -23.39
N GLY A 771 37.47 18.51 -22.83
CA GLY A 771 38.89 18.87 -22.76
C GLY A 771 39.71 17.86 -21.94
N SER A 772 39.14 17.36 -20.83
CA SER A 772 39.78 16.34 -19.99
C SER A 772 39.89 15.00 -20.74
N ALA A 773 38.82 14.56 -21.42
CA ALA A 773 38.82 13.35 -22.24
C ALA A 773 39.83 13.45 -23.39
N LEU A 774 39.89 14.59 -24.10
CA LEU A 774 40.83 14.81 -25.20
C LEU A 774 42.28 14.71 -24.71
N LYS A 775 42.60 15.37 -23.59
CA LYS A 775 43.94 15.32 -23.00
C LYS A 775 44.35 13.88 -22.69
N LEU A 776 43.47 13.10 -22.06
CA LEU A 776 43.74 11.69 -21.75
C LEU A 776 43.92 10.84 -23.01
N TYR A 777 43.07 11.00 -24.03
CA TYR A 777 43.22 10.27 -25.29
C TYR A 777 44.48 10.67 -26.08
N VAL A 778 44.97 11.91 -25.92
CA VAL A 778 46.28 12.33 -26.43
C VAL A 778 47.42 11.64 -25.68
N GLU A 779 47.37 11.61 -24.35
CA GLU A 779 48.38 10.95 -23.51
C GLU A 779 48.54 9.46 -23.84
N ILE A 780 47.42 8.74 -24.02
CA ILE A 780 47.44 7.31 -24.39
C ILE A 780 47.53 7.05 -25.90
N ARG A 781 47.70 8.11 -26.71
CA ARG A 781 47.82 8.06 -28.18
C ARG A 781 46.66 7.36 -28.89
N ASP A 782 45.46 7.44 -28.33
CA ASP A 782 44.25 6.87 -28.90
C ASP A 782 43.59 7.87 -29.86
N ARG A 783 43.96 7.77 -31.15
CA ARG A 783 43.46 8.67 -32.19
C ARG A 783 41.96 8.50 -32.46
N THR A 784 41.42 7.30 -32.29
CA THR A 784 39.97 7.06 -32.43
C THR A 784 39.21 7.75 -31.31
N GLY A 785 39.69 7.66 -30.07
CA GLY A 785 39.13 8.40 -28.93
C GLY A 785 39.19 9.92 -29.12
N GLN A 786 40.31 10.46 -29.61
CA GLN A 786 40.45 11.88 -29.96
C GLN A 786 39.41 12.31 -31.02
N ALA A 787 39.25 11.53 -32.08
CA ALA A 787 38.30 11.83 -33.16
C ALA A 787 36.85 11.80 -32.64
N GLN A 788 36.50 10.86 -31.77
CA GLN A 788 35.19 10.83 -31.11
C GLN A 788 34.95 12.06 -30.23
N VAL A 789 35.96 12.54 -29.50
CA VAL A 789 35.82 13.77 -28.70
C VAL A 789 35.62 14.99 -29.61
N HIS A 790 36.34 15.09 -30.73
CA HIS A 790 36.12 16.15 -31.72
C HIS A 790 34.73 16.10 -32.36
N SER A 791 34.20 14.91 -32.63
CA SER A 791 32.80 14.74 -33.07
C SER A 791 31.79 15.24 -32.04
N ASN A 792 32.01 14.95 -30.74
CA ASN A 792 31.10 15.44 -29.70
C ASN A 792 31.27 16.96 -29.47
N LEU A 793 32.48 17.51 -29.63
CA LEU A 793 32.74 18.94 -29.57
C LEU A 793 32.12 19.70 -30.74
N SER A 794 32.09 19.12 -31.95
CA SER A 794 31.38 19.73 -33.08
C SER A 794 29.88 19.81 -32.80
N TRP A 795 29.30 18.73 -32.26
CA TRP A 795 27.91 18.71 -31.83
C TRP A 795 27.61 19.70 -30.70
N LEU A 796 28.50 19.83 -29.70
CA LEU A 796 28.38 20.85 -28.65
C LEU A 796 28.38 22.27 -29.23
N ALA A 797 29.30 22.57 -30.15
CA ALA A 797 29.38 23.89 -30.80
C ALA A 797 28.14 24.19 -31.66
N GLU A 798 27.61 23.19 -32.36
CA GLU A 798 26.34 23.28 -33.10
C GLU A 798 25.17 23.64 -32.18
N ARG A 799 25.07 22.99 -31.01
CA ARG A 799 24.05 23.29 -30.01
C ARG A 799 24.14 24.70 -29.43
N GLN A 800 25.32 25.32 -29.51
CA GLN A 800 25.56 26.72 -29.14
C GLN A 800 25.36 27.70 -30.33
N GLY A 801 25.09 27.19 -31.54
CA GLY A 801 24.97 27.98 -32.76
C GLY A 801 26.31 28.44 -33.37
N SER A 802 27.45 27.97 -32.84
CA SER A 802 28.78 28.31 -33.38
C SER A 802 29.20 27.32 -34.47
N TYR A 803 28.61 27.47 -35.66
CA TYR A 803 28.87 26.53 -36.78
C TYR A 803 30.31 26.58 -37.31
N ARG A 804 31.03 27.69 -37.12
CA ARG A 804 32.46 27.79 -37.48
C ARG A 804 33.34 26.94 -36.57
N ASP A 805 33.09 26.97 -35.26
CA ASP A 805 33.81 26.13 -34.31
C ASP A 805 33.45 24.65 -34.52
N ALA A 806 32.17 24.37 -34.83
CA ALA A 806 31.72 23.02 -35.17
C ALA A 806 32.44 22.46 -36.39
N LEU A 807 32.57 23.26 -37.47
CA LEU A 807 33.34 22.90 -38.65
C LEU A 807 34.82 22.63 -38.31
N ALA A 808 35.46 23.51 -37.53
CA ALA A 808 36.86 23.32 -37.15
C ALA A 808 37.08 21.99 -36.41
N HIS A 809 36.16 21.61 -35.52
CA HIS A 809 36.23 20.30 -34.85
C HIS A 809 35.95 19.12 -35.78
N ALA A 810 35.01 19.25 -36.74
CA ALA A 810 34.77 18.23 -37.76
C ALA A 810 35.99 18.03 -38.69
N GLU A 811 36.71 19.10 -39.02
CA GLU A 811 37.96 19.03 -39.79
C GLU A 811 39.08 18.32 -39.00
N GLN A 812 39.19 18.56 -37.69
CA GLN A 812 40.12 17.82 -36.83
C GLN A 812 39.76 16.34 -36.74
N MET A 813 38.48 16.01 -36.60
CA MET A 813 37.98 14.63 -36.67
C MET A 813 38.38 13.95 -37.99
N LEU A 814 38.20 14.65 -39.12
CA LEU A 814 38.55 14.15 -40.46
C LEU A 814 40.06 13.91 -40.59
N HIS A 815 40.87 14.85 -40.09
CA HIS A 815 42.33 14.72 -40.09
C HIS A 815 42.78 13.48 -39.30
N LEU A 816 42.21 13.26 -38.11
CA LEU A 816 42.53 12.12 -37.26
C LEU A 816 42.15 10.78 -37.91
N HIS A 817 40.97 10.70 -38.53
CA HIS A 817 40.54 9.47 -39.20
C HIS A 817 41.36 9.15 -40.46
N ARG A 818 41.76 10.14 -41.26
CA ARG A 818 42.62 9.92 -42.44
C ARG A 818 44.00 9.34 -42.13
N HIS A 819 44.56 9.67 -40.97
CA HIS A 819 45.91 9.27 -40.61
C HIS A 819 45.99 8.03 -39.72
N ALA A 820 44.85 7.51 -39.21
CA ALA A 820 44.85 6.39 -38.27
C ALA A 820 43.51 5.70 -37.99
N GLY A 821 42.42 6.17 -38.59
CA GLY A 821 41.08 5.69 -38.29
C GLY A 821 40.59 4.62 -39.25
N PRO A 822 39.52 3.89 -38.88
CA PRO A 822 38.80 3.06 -39.84
C PRO A 822 38.20 3.95 -40.95
N GLU A 823 38.15 3.45 -42.18
CA GLU A 823 37.59 4.20 -43.33
C GLU A 823 36.14 4.66 -43.07
N SER A 824 35.37 3.91 -42.27
CA SER A 824 34.01 4.29 -41.84
C SER A 824 33.97 5.55 -40.97
N GLY A 825 35.03 5.82 -40.20
CA GLY A 825 35.21 7.05 -39.43
C GLY A 825 35.54 8.24 -40.32
N GLU A 826 36.31 8.04 -41.39
CA GLU A 826 36.57 9.09 -42.40
C GLU A 826 35.28 9.50 -43.09
N ALA A 827 34.45 8.54 -43.51
CA ALA A 827 33.16 8.83 -44.14
C ALA A 827 32.23 9.65 -43.23
N SER A 828 32.13 9.28 -41.95
CA SER A 828 31.35 10.04 -40.97
C SER A 828 31.88 11.45 -40.77
N ALA A 829 33.20 11.63 -40.74
CA ALA A 829 33.83 12.95 -40.62
C ALA A 829 33.62 13.82 -41.87
N LEU A 830 33.72 13.23 -43.07
CA LEU A 830 33.39 13.90 -44.33
C LEU A 830 31.94 14.41 -44.32
N ASN A 831 31.00 13.58 -43.86
CA ASN A 831 29.60 13.99 -43.73
C ASN A 831 29.43 15.16 -42.75
N ALA A 832 30.08 15.10 -41.58
CA ALA A 832 30.02 16.18 -40.59
C ALA A 832 30.58 17.51 -41.15
N VAL A 833 31.71 17.47 -41.85
CA VAL A 833 32.28 18.64 -42.53
C VAL A 833 31.31 19.19 -43.59
N GLY A 834 30.71 18.30 -44.40
CA GLY A 834 29.70 18.68 -45.39
C GLY A 834 28.45 19.32 -44.76
N TRP A 835 27.96 18.76 -43.66
CA TRP A 835 26.84 19.29 -42.87
C TRP A 835 27.11 20.71 -42.38
N TYR A 836 28.27 20.97 -41.75
CA TYR A 836 28.58 22.31 -41.25
C TYR A 836 28.86 23.32 -42.36
N HIS A 837 29.41 22.90 -43.51
CA HIS A 837 29.47 23.77 -44.69
C HIS A 837 28.07 24.16 -45.19
N SER A 838 27.10 23.23 -45.15
CA SER A 838 25.70 23.53 -45.50
C SER A 838 25.09 24.58 -44.57
N LEU A 839 25.27 24.44 -43.26
CA LEU A 839 24.76 25.39 -42.26
C LEU A 839 25.40 26.77 -42.36
N LEU A 840 26.63 26.85 -42.89
CA LEU A 840 27.33 28.11 -43.17
C LEU A 840 26.99 28.71 -44.55
N GLY A 841 26.16 28.03 -45.35
CA GLY A 841 25.74 28.48 -46.69
C GLY A 841 26.69 28.12 -47.84
N ASP A 842 27.79 27.39 -47.58
CA ASP A 842 28.70 26.91 -48.62
C ASP A 842 28.22 25.56 -49.18
N HIS A 843 27.12 25.63 -49.96
CA HIS A 843 26.47 24.44 -50.49
C HIS A 843 27.34 23.67 -51.50
N THR A 844 28.28 24.35 -52.18
CA THR A 844 29.19 23.71 -53.14
C THR A 844 30.16 22.77 -52.42
N ARG A 845 30.82 23.24 -51.35
CA ARG A 845 31.69 22.37 -50.55
C ARG A 845 30.89 21.30 -49.82
N ALA A 846 29.68 21.62 -49.34
CA ALA A 846 28.80 20.64 -48.71
C ALA A 846 28.52 19.43 -49.63
N LEU A 847 28.19 19.68 -50.91
CA LEU A 847 27.94 18.61 -51.89
C LEU A 847 29.19 17.79 -52.22
N ASP A 848 30.37 18.41 -52.33
CA ASP A 848 31.63 17.66 -52.54
C ASP A 848 31.91 16.71 -51.38
N TYR A 849 31.87 17.23 -50.14
CA TYR A 849 32.16 16.43 -48.95
C TYR A 849 31.13 15.33 -48.71
N CYS A 850 29.83 15.63 -48.81
CA CYS A 850 28.77 14.63 -48.68
C CYS A 850 28.80 13.61 -49.83
N GLY A 851 29.12 14.02 -51.07
CA GLY A 851 29.27 13.12 -52.21
C GLY A 851 30.41 12.12 -52.03
N ARG A 852 31.53 12.56 -51.47
CA ARG A 852 32.66 11.67 -51.10
C ARG A 852 32.30 10.75 -49.94
N ALA A 853 31.56 11.25 -48.94
CA ALA A 853 31.10 10.46 -47.81
C ALA A 853 30.18 9.31 -48.25
N VAL A 854 29.17 9.58 -49.10
CA VAL A 854 28.22 8.54 -49.56
C VAL A 854 28.90 7.48 -50.41
N ALA A 855 29.82 7.87 -51.30
CA ALA A 855 30.59 6.94 -52.11
C ALA A 855 31.47 6.00 -51.25
N LEU A 856 32.03 6.53 -50.15
CA LEU A 856 32.80 5.74 -49.20
C LEU A 856 31.90 4.82 -48.35
N MET A 857 30.75 5.29 -47.86
CA MET A 857 29.80 4.45 -47.11
C MET A 857 29.27 3.29 -47.96
N GLN A 858 28.93 3.54 -49.23
CA GLN A 858 28.48 2.50 -50.17
C GLN A 858 29.54 1.45 -50.45
N ARG A 859 30.79 1.87 -50.66
CA ARG A 859 31.93 0.96 -50.83
C ARG A 859 32.16 0.08 -49.60
N LEU A 860 31.92 0.62 -48.41
CA LEU A 860 32.04 -0.11 -47.15
C LEU A 860 30.80 -0.97 -46.82
N GLY A 861 29.70 -0.83 -47.56
CA GLY A 861 28.42 -1.46 -47.23
C GLY A 861 27.81 -0.95 -45.93
N ASP A 862 28.18 0.25 -45.47
CA ASP A 862 27.65 0.86 -44.25
C ASP A 862 26.31 1.55 -44.54
N LEU A 863 25.23 0.76 -44.59
CA LEU A 863 23.87 1.26 -44.86
C LEU A 863 23.40 2.30 -43.82
N HIS A 864 23.84 2.16 -42.57
CA HIS A 864 23.51 3.09 -41.50
C HIS A 864 24.18 4.45 -41.74
N GLY A 865 25.49 4.45 -42.03
CA GLY A 865 26.22 5.64 -42.42
C GLY A 865 25.67 6.28 -43.70
N GLU A 866 25.32 5.47 -44.70
CA GLU A 866 24.72 5.92 -45.96
C GLU A 866 23.43 6.71 -45.73
N ALA A 867 22.55 6.25 -44.82
CA ALA A 867 21.30 6.94 -44.51
C ALA A 867 21.52 8.38 -43.97
N TYR A 868 22.50 8.59 -43.08
CA TYR A 868 22.84 9.92 -42.56
C TYR A 868 23.39 10.86 -43.64
N VAL A 869 24.16 10.33 -44.59
CA VAL A 869 24.70 11.16 -45.68
C VAL A 869 23.60 11.55 -46.67
N TRP A 870 22.68 10.64 -47.00
CA TRP A 870 21.53 10.98 -47.86
C TRP A 870 20.63 12.03 -47.24
N ASP A 871 20.43 12.00 -45.93
CA ASP A 871 19.69 13.03 -45.22
C ASP A 871 20.40 14.39 -45.27
N SER A 872 21.72 14.39 -45.11
CA SER A 872 22.54 15.61 -45.23
C SER A 872 22.48 16.18 -46.66
N LEU A 873 22.58 15.33 -47.69
CA LEU A 873 22.41 15.73 -49.10
C LEU A 873 21.01 16.28 -49.39
N ALA A 874 19.97 15.67 -48.81
CA ALA A 874 18.60 16.15 -48.94
C ALA A 874 18.46 17.58 -48.38
N HIS A 875 19.03 17.83 -47.21
CA HIS A 875 19.05 19.15 -46.60
C HIS A 875 19.82 20.18 -47.46
N VAL A 876 20.99 19.83 -48.00
CA VAL A 876 21.77 20.73 -48.86
C VAL A 876 20.99 21.10 -50.12
N HIS A 877 20.36 20.14 -50.80
CA HIS A 877 19.54 20.42 -51.97
C HIS A 877 18.29 21.23 -51.63
N HIS A 878 17.68 21.01 -50.46
CA HIS A 878 16.55 21.81 -49.99
C HIS A 878 16.95 23.28 -49.82
N GLN A 879 18.08 23.57 -49.16
CA GLN A 879 18.57 24.94 -48.96
C GLN A 879 18.91 25.65 -50.29
N ARG A 880 19.29 24.89 -51.32
CA ARG A 880 19.53 25.43 -52.67
C ARG A 880 18.26 25.68 -53.50
N GLY A 881 17.09 25.21 -53.05
CA GLY A 881 15.85 25.22 -53.83
C GLY A 881 15.72 24.09 -54.86
N ASP A 882 16.65 23.13 -54.87
CA ASP A 882 16.63 21.97 -55.78
C ASP A 882 15.67 20.88 -55.27
N HIS A 883 14.39 21.21 -55.12
CA HIS A 883 13.40 20.37 -54.42
C HIS A 883 13.30 18.94 -54.96
N ALA A 884 13.44 18.73 -56.27
CA ALA A 884 13.40 17.40 -56.88
C ALA A 884 14.53 16.47 -56.38
N GLN A 885 15.74 17.00 -56.26
CA GLN A 885 16.88 16.25 -55.75
C GLN A 885 16.80 16.06 -54.23
N ALA A 886 16.32 17.07 -53.51
CA ALA A 886 16.07 16.99 -52.07
C ALA A 886 15.08 15.87 -51.72
N LEU A 887 13.96 15.76 -52.47
CA LEU A 887 12.97 14.69 -52.28
C LEU A 887 13.54 13.30 -52.61
N SER A 888 14.35 13.18 -53.66
CA SER A 888 15.01 11.92 -54.03
C SER A 888 15.96 11.44 -52.93
N CYS A 889 16.84 12.32 -52.45
CA CYS A 889 17.78 12.03 -51.38
C CYS A 889 17.06 11.72 -50.06
N GLY A 890 16.03 12.51 -49.70
CA GLY A 890 15.27 12.33 -48.46
C GLY A 890 14.51 11.01 -48.42
N ARG A 891 13.88 10.58 -49.54
CA ARG A 891 13.25 9.25 -49.65
C ARG A 891 14.27 8.11 -49.46
N ARG A 892 15.48 8.26 -50.00
CA ARG A 892 16.54 7.26 -49.84
C ARG A 892 17.02 7.18 -48.40
N ALA A 893 17.18 8.31 -47.72
CA ALA A 893 17.48 8.35 -46.28
C ALA A 893 16.41 7.65 -45.45
N VAL A 894 15.12 7.93 -45.70
CA VAL A 894 13.99 7.29 -45.01
C VAL A 894 13.98 5.78 -45.23
N ASN A 895 14.11 5.32 -46.47
CA ASN A 895 14.09 3.88 -46.78
C ASN A 895 15.26 3.13 -46.11
N LEU A 896 16.48 3.67 -46.21
CA LEU A 896 17.66 3.05 -45.60
C LEU A 896 17.58 3.07 -44.07
N SER A 897 17.14 4.18 -43.47
CA SER A 897 16.95 4.26 -42.01
C SER A 897 15.89 3.27 -41.51
N ALA A 898 14.83 3.01 -42.28
CA ALA A 898 13.83 1.99 -41.97
C ALA A 898 14.39 0.56 -42.11
N GLU A 899 15.19 0.30 -43.15
CA GLU A 899 15.84 -1.00 -43.39
C GLU A 899 16.81 -1.39 -42.27
N VAL A 900 17.60 -0.43 -41.78
CA VAL A 900 18.55 -0.66 -40.68
C VAL A 900 17.93 -0.49 -39.29
N GLY A 901 16.65 -0.13 -39.20
CA GLY A 901 15.94 0.06 -37.93
C GLY A 901 16.35 1.30 -37.13
N GLU A 902 16.93 2.32 -37.76
CA GLU A 902 17.34 3.57 -37.10
C GLU A 902 16.18 4.57 -37.02
N THR A 903 15.29 4.34 -36.06
CA THR A 903 14.03 5.08 -35.91
C THR A 903 14.21 6.59 -35.67
N THR A 904 15.26 7.01 -34.96
CA THR A 904 15.52 8.44 -34.69
C THR A 904 15.89 9.19 -35.97
N LEU A 905 16.78 8.62 -36.78
CA LEU A 905 17.11 9.20 -38.09
C LEU A 905 15.87 9.20 -38.99
N GLN A 906 15.14 8.08 -39.04
CA GLN A 906 13.92 7.95 -39.84
C GLN A 906 12.91 9.06 -39.54
N ALA A 907 12.61 9.32 -38.27
CA ALA A 907 11.67 10.37 -37.87
C ALA A 907 12.15 11.77 -38.30
N SER A 908 13.44 12.07 -38.10
CA SER A 908 14.01 13.36 -38.48
C SER A 908 14.10 13.57 -40.00
N ALA A 909 14.40 12.50 -40.76
CA ALA A 909 14.41 12.50 -42.22
C ALA A 909 13.00 12.65 -42.80
N LEU A 910 12.00 11.98 -42.21
CA LEU A 910 10.58 12.18 -42.55
C LEU A 910 10.15 13.63 -42.29
N ALA A 911 10.53 14.21 -41.14
CA ALA A 911 10.23 15.61 -40.84
C ALA A 911 10.80 16.58 -41.89
N ARG A 912 12.10 16.44 -42.23
CA ARG A 912 12.76 17.25 -43.28
C ARG A 912 12.20 17.00 -44.68
N LEU A 913 11.78 15.76 -44.96
CA LEU A 913 11.14 15.42 -46.22
C LEU A 913 9.78 16.10 -46.35
N GLY A 914 8.99 16.18 -45.27
CA GLY A 914 7.75 16.95 -45.22
C GLY A 914 7.98 18.45 -45.46
N ASP A 915 9.02 19.03 -44.85
CA ASP A 915 9.40 20.45 -45.07
C ASP A 915 9.79 20.71 -46.53
N THR A 916 10.39 19.72 -47.18
CA THR A 916 10.73 19.80 -48.62
C THR A 916 9.50 19.69 -49.51
N TYR A 917 8.51 18.86 -49.14
CA TYR A 917 7.23 18.79 -49.86
C TYR A 917 6.43 20.08 -49.75
N GLU A 918 6.39 20.69 -48.56
CA GLU A 918 5.76 21.98 -48.33
C GLU A 918 6.41 23.07 -49.19
N ALA A 919 7.75 23.16 -49.17
CA ALA A 919 8.49 24.12 -50.01
C ALA A 919 8.29 23.90 -51.51
N ALA A 920 8.05 22.65 -51.94
CA ALA A 920 7.73 22.30 -53.31
C ALA A 920 6.26 22.53 -53.70
N GLY A 921 5.39 22.92 -52.76
CA GLY A 921 3.96 23.18 -52.97
C GLY A 921 3.05 21.94 -52.92
N ASP A 922 3.56 20.75 -52.57
CA ASP A 922 2.77 19.52 -52.43
C ASP A 922 2.37 19.30 -50.96
N LEU A 923 1.37 20.06 -50.51
CA LEU A 923 0.88 20.04 -49.13
C LEU A 923 0.30 18.66 -48.73
N ALA A 924 -0.29 17.93 -49.67
CA ALA A 924 -0.85 16.60 -49.40
C ALA A 924 0.25 15.58 -49.07
N ALA A 925 1.35 15.60 -49.83
CA ALA A 925 2.51 14.76 -49.52
C ALA A 925 3.22 15.20 -48.23
N ALA A 926 3.34 16.52 -47.99
CA ALA A 926 3.91 17.05 -46.75
C ALA A 926 3.16 16.55 -45.52
N TRP A 927 1.82 16.68 -45.52
CA TRP A 927 0.94 16.21 -44.45
C TRP A 927 1.10 14.71 -44.17
N LYS A 928 1.13 13.89 -45.23
CA LYS A 928 1.28 12.42 -45.09
C LYS A 928 2.60 12.05 -44.44
N VAL A 929 3.70 12.67 -44.86
CA VAL A 929 5.05 12.35 -44.36
C VAL A 929 5.25 12.89 -42.94
N TRP A 930 4.70 14.05 -42.61
CA TRP A 930 4.70 14.55 -41.23
C TRP A 930 3.89 13.65 -40.28
N HIS A 931 2.77 13.08 -40.73
CA HIS A 931 2.06 12.07 -39.94
C HIS A 931 2.90 10.83 -39.69
N GLN A 932 3.60 10.33 -40.72
CA GLN A 932 4.54 9.22 -40.54
C GLN A 932 5.68 9.58 -39.58
N ALA A 933 6.20 10.81 -39.63
CA ALA A 933 7.20 11.29 -38.68
C ALA A 933 6.65 11.29 -37.24
N LEU A 934 5.40 11.74 -37.07
CA LEU A 934 4.72 11.76 -35.78
C LEU A 934 4.52 10.34 -35.22
N ASP A 935 4.08 9.39 -36.04
CA ASP A 935 3.90 7.99 -35.63
C ASP A 935 5.22 7.37 -35.13
N VAL A 936 6.36 7.77 -35.71
CA VAL A 936 7.68 7.32 -35.24
C VAL A 936 8.11 8.05 -33.96
N TYR A 937 7.82 9.36 -33.84
CA TYR A 937 8.15 10.17 -32.66
C TYR A 937 7.29 9.88 -31.42
N ASP A 938 6.04 9.44 -31.59
CA ASP A 938 5.07 9.27 -30.50
C ASP A 938 5.58 8.25 -29.46
N GLY A 939 5.63 8.67 -28.19
CA GLY A 939 6.20 7.89 -27.09
C GLY A 939 7.74 7.80 -27.04
N ARG A 940 8.47 8.49 -27.93
CA ARG A 940 9.95 8.46 -28.01
C ARG A 940 10.62 9.84 -27.90
N ASP A 941 10.07 10.88 -28.53
CA ASP A 941 10.57 12.27 -28.43
C ASP A 941 9.41 13.28 -28.51
N GLU A 942 8.84 13.62 -27.34
CA GLU A 942 7.67 14.50 -27.26
C GLU A 942 7.94 15.94 -27.72
N VAL A 943 9.20 16.41 -27.66
CA VAL A 943 9.53 17.77 -28.09
C VAL A 943 9.43 17.87 -29.61
N GLN A 944 10.00 16.91 -30.33
CA GLN A 944 9.89 16.86 -31.78
C GLN A 944 8.48 16.50 -32.23
N ALA A 945 7.79 15.60 -31.52
CA ALA A 945 6.39 15.30 -31.79
C ALA A 945 5.51 16.56 -31.69
N ALA A 946 5.73 17.43 -30.69
CA ALA A 946 5.00 18.69 -30.56
C ALA A 946 5.24 19.64 -31.74
N VAL A 947 6.48 19.77 -32.23
CA VAL A 947 6.80 20.58 -33.42
C VAL A 947 6.04 20.08 -34.65
N ILE A 948 6.00 18.77 -34.86
CA ILE A 948 5.27 18.17 -35.99
C ILE A 948 3.75 18.36 -35.83
N ARG A 949 3.21 18.19 -34.61
CA ARG A 949 1.78 18.45 -34.32
C ARG A 949 1.40 19.90 -34.64
N GLU A 950 2.26 20.88 -34.38
CA GLU A 950 2.02 22.28 -34.76
C GLU A 950 2.01 22.47 -36.28
N LYS A 951 2.96 21.88 -37.02
CA LYS A 951 2.97 21.91 -38.50
C LYS A 951 1.70 21.31 -39.10
N LEU A 952 1.23 20.20 -38.55
CA LEU A 952 -0.01 19.53 -38.98
C LEU A 952 -1.27 20.39 -38.71
N LYS A 953 -1.28 21.23 -37.66
CA LYS A 953 -2.38 22.18 -37.40
C LYS A 953 -2.42 23.29 -38.45
N VAL A 954 -1.28 23.89 -38.77
CA VAL A 954 -1.20 25.01 -39.72
C VAL A 954 -1.61 24.58 -41.13
N SER A 955 -1.26 23.35 -41.53
CA SER A 955 -1.60 22.79 -42.84
C SER A 955 -3.11 22.52 -43.03
N ILE A 956 -3.92 22.42 -41.97
CA ILE A 956 -5.38 22.17 -42.05
C ILE A 956 -6.17 23.48 -42.24
N TYR A 957 -5.63 24.62 -41.79
CA TYR A 957 -6.30 25.93 -41.86
C TYR A 957 -5.91 26.77 -43.09
N GLY A 958 -5.01 26.27 -43.94
CA GLY A 958 -4.50 26.95 -45.14
C GLY A 958 -5.06 26.45 -46.48
N SER A 959 -6.02 25.51 -46.48
CA SER A 959 -6.68 24.97 -47.69
C SER A 959 -8.03 25.63 -47.97
#